data_AF-A0A066XE87-F1
#
_entry.id   AF-A0A066XE87-F1
#
_cell.length_a   1.000
_cell.length_b   1.000
_cell.length_c   1.000
_cell.angle_alpha   90.00
_cell.angle_beta   90.00
_cell.angle_gamma   90.00
#
_symmetry.space_group_name_H-M   'P 1'
#
loop_
_entity.id
_entity.type
_entity.pdbx_description
1 polymer ?
#
loop_
_entity_poly.entity_id
_entity_poly.type
_entity_poly.pdbx_seq_one_letter_code
_entity_poly.pdbx_strand_id
1 'polypeptide(L)'
;MSFFSDLYGLRWLLALIVLVLYAGYKIRTYNRLKAFKGPPLCGWSDAWHAWAILTFKSHLKYDAVCRKYGALRRPYTQTTIAEAAAAAADIDFYLGTIARVGPNDLVTSSPELLAHMSGVRSKYTRTEWYYRASQKKYSGRENLGLEDSIDSHVSDLIDLIRSKYISTEAASKPMDLAQKVQYLTLDVISDISFGKAFGDLRADDDMFGIAASSDTGMVIFTYKIALGLYKVLQSPLAARLFGPRETDATGWGRMFANGRAIVKARLALGTQQRSDMIASFIRHGLSEDEILSETTLQMIAGSDTTAASLRAVMLYLLTHPRVYTKLRAEIDAFVEGDGGSDGAEAARPFRIVSDADCRKLPYLQAVIKEGMRVHPPVTNMDPKRVPDGGDTVVLDGRPVFLPGGTNVSCAAWPLHLDKGIFGEDAELFRPERWLLETDEKRLTAMHRVHELMFGYGKYQCLGRPIAMMEIGKTVFEHPQNDIVQLFANLFSNPITEDMGFSHSVSTEIEIQASPADVRSVFLDFQRYKEWSQGWTLTPTEPGKNPSDLKDGDQIQANMKSMAFKPVIKVSQGPLPPTPPTHFPLTPNAKENTSEALHWVGSLPGIFTGRHQFYFKPSDVNPGGTRFIQAEDFSGLLAFLMAPGWSFREKTLAGWNEFNADLKKEVERRPS
;
A
#
# COMPACT_ATOMS: atom_id res chain seq x y z
N MET A 1 -42.49 37.44 11.77
CA MET A 1 -42.78 36.80 10.47
C MET A 1 -42.24 37.60 9.28
N SER A 2 -42.30 38.95 9.26
CA SER A 2 -41.81 39.73 8.10
C SER A 2 -40.30 39.57 7.82
N PHE A 3 -39.47 39.45 8.86
CA PHE A 3 -38.02 39.25 8.68
C PHE A 3 -37.66 38.00 7.85
N PHE A 4 -38.38 36.89 8.04
CA PHE A 4 -38.13 35.64 7.30
C PHE A 4 -38.68 35.69 5.87
N SER A 5 -39.76 36.43 5.61
CA SER A 5 -40.27 36.63 4.24
C SER A 5 -39.37 37.58 3.43
N ASP A 6 -38.83 38.61 4.07
CA ASP A 6 -37.90 39.56 3.45
C ASP A 6 -36.57 38.86 3.11
N LEU A 7 -36.07 38.00 4.01
CA LEU A 7 -34.89 37.17 3.76
C LEU A 7 -35.12 36.14 2.63
N TYR A 8 -36.31 35.55 2.54
CA TYR A 8 -36.67 34.65 1.44
C TYR A 8 -36.79 35.40 0.10
N GLY A 9 -37.21 36.66 0.09
CA GLY A 9 -37.18 37.53 -1.10
C GLY A 9 -35.76 37.87 -1.56
N LEU A 10 -34.83 38.03 -0.62
CA LEU A 10 -33.41 38.35 -0.88
C LEU A 10 -32.55 37.13 -1.27
N ARG A 11 -33.06 35.89 -1.18
CA ARG A 11 -32.28 34.67 -1.39
C ARG A 11 -31.58 34.59 -2.75
N TRP A 12 -32.21 35.13 -3.80
CA TRP A 12 -31.61 35.14 -5.14
C TRP A 12 -30.50 36.17 -5.29
N LEU A 13 -30.64 37.33 -4.65
CA LEU A 13 -29.58 38.34 -4.57
C LEU A 13 -28.39 37.80 -3.77
N LEU A 14 -28.64 37.16 -2.63
CA LEU A 14 -27.60 36.51 -1.83
C LEU A 14 -26.91 35.38 -2.60
N ALA A 15 -27.67 34.53 -3.29
CA ALA A 15 -27.11 33.47 -4.14
C ALA A 15 -26.24 34.04 -5.27
N LEU A 16 -26.69 35.13 -5.92
CA LEU A 16 -25.91 35.81 -6.95
C LEU A 16 -24.62 36.42 -6.39
N ILE A 17 -24.67 37.08 -5.23
CA ILE A 17 -23.49 37.62 -4.55
C ILE A 17 -22.49 36.50 -4.24
N VAL A 18 -22.96 35.38 -3.67
CA VAL A 18 -22.12 34.21 -3.39
C VAL A 18 -21.49 33.66 -4.68
N LEU A 19 -22.26 33.57 -5.76
CA LEU A 19 -21.77 33.07 -7.05
C LEU A 19 -20.71 34.01 -7.67
N VAL A 20 -20.91 35.32 -7.61
CA VAL A 20 -19.94 36.32 -8.09
C VAL A 20 -18.67 36.30 -7.25
N LEU A 21 -18.78 36.26 -5.92
CA LEU A 21 -17.64 36.13 -5.02
C LEU A 21 -16.87 34.83 -5.26
N TYR A 22 -17.59 33.72 -5.46
CA TYR A 22 -16.99 32.44 -5.81
C TYR A 22 -16.28 32.48 -7.16
N ALA A 23 -16.91 33.03 -8.21
CA ALA A 23 -16.30 33.19 -9.52
C ALA A 23 -15.04 34.06 -9.46
N GLY A 24 -15.08 35.19 -8.74
CA GLY A 24 -13.92 36.05 -8.50
C GLY A 24 -12.79 35.33 -7.77
N TYR A 25 -13.12 34.55 -6.73
CA TYR A 25 -12.17 33.70 -6.02
C TYR A 25 -11.52 32.66 -6.95
N LYS A 26 -12.31 32.00 -7.81
CA LYS A 26 -11.80 31.00 -8.78
C LYS A 26 -10.92 31.64 -9.85
N ILE A 27 -11.31 32.79 -10.41
CA ILE A 27 -10.49 33.54 -11.37
C ILE A 27 -9.16 33.95 -10.74
N ARG A 28 -9.19 34.48 -9.50
CA ARG A 28 -7.97 34.86 -8.77
C ARG A 28 -7.06 33.65 -8.55
N THR A 29 -7.63 32.51 -8.15
CA THR A 29 -6.89 31.26 -7.91
C THR A 29 -6.29 30.71 -9.22
N TYR A 30 -7.05 30.75 -10.32
CA TYR A 30 -6.57 30.37 -11.64
C TYR A 30 -5.37 31.24 -12.06
N ASN A 31 -5.53 32.56 -11.98
CA ASN A 31 -4.54 33.55 -12.38
C ASN A 31 -3.26 33.49 -11.56
N ARG A 32 -3.33 33.10 -10.28
CA ARG A 32 -2.15 32.96 -9.42
C ARG A 32 -1.14 31.96 -9.97
N LEU A 33 -1.61 30.85 -10.55
CA LEU A 33 -0.75 29.79 -11.10
C LEU A 33 -0.87 29.64 -12.62
N LYS A 34 -1.31 30.68 -13.34
CA LYS A 34 -1.50 30.62 -14.80
C LYS A 34 -0.21 30.37 -15.59
N ALA A 35 0.94 30.69 -15.01
CA ALA A 35 2.24 30.45 -15.62
C ALA A 35 2.58 28.95 -15.71
N PHE A 36 2.01 28.12 -14.82
CA PHE A 36 2.27 26.68 -14.78
C PHE A 36 1.23 25.94 -15.61
N LYS A 37 1.69 25.25 -16.67
CA LYS A 37 0.83 24.41 -17.52
C LYS A 37 0.47 23.11 -16.79
N GLY A 38 -0.65 22.52 -17.17
CA GLY A 38 -1.14 21.28 -16.60
C GLY A 38 -2.29 20.68 -17.40
N PRO A 39 -2.85 19.54 -16.95
CA PRO A 39 -4.02 18.92 -17.56
C PRO A 39 -5.21 19.88 -17.71
N PRO A 40 -6.12 19.64 -18.67
CA PRO A 40 -7.32 20.46 -18.83
C PRO A 40 -8.10 20.60 -17.52
N LEU A 41 -8.60 21.81 -17.26
CA LEU A 41 -9.42 22.16 -16.08
C LEU A 41 -8.72 22.06 -14.71
N CYS A 42 -7.48 21.57 -14.62
CA CYS A 42 -6.77 21.45 -13.33
C CYS A 42 -6.60 22.80 -12.61
N GLY A 43 -6.53 23.91 -13.36
CA GLY A 43 -6.46 25.24 -12.77
C GLY A 43 -7.77 25.74 -12.17
N TRP A 44 -8.88 25.11 -12.51
CA TRP A 44 -10.23 25.46 -12.05
C TRP A 44 -10.81 24.44 -11.07
N SER A 45 -10.31 23.21 -11.04
CA SER A 45 -10.87 22.14 -10.20
C SER A 45 -9.79 21.18 -9.71
N ASP A 46 -9.93 20.74 -8.46
CA ASP A 46 -9.15 19.65 -7.87
C ASP A 46 -9.53 18.28 -8.45
N ALA A 47 -10.60 18.19 -9.25
CA ALA A 47 -11.12 16.93 -9.76
C ALA A 47 -10.08 16.08 -10.50
N TRP A 48 -9.19 16.69 -11.29
CA TRP A 48 -8.12 15.94 -11.96
C TRP A 48 -7.12 15.37 -10.95
N HIS A 49 -6.72 16.17 -9.96
CA HIS A 49 -5.78 15.75 -8.92
C HIS A 49 -6.38 14.63 -8.07
N ALA A 50 -7.62 14.83 -7.62
CA ALA A 50 -8.39 13.84 -6.88
C ALA A 50 -8.52 12.54 -7.67
N TRP A 51 -8.89 12.60 -8.94
CA TRP A 51 -8.95 11.44 -9.83
C TRP A 51 -7.60 10.73 -9.95
N ALA A 52 -6.50 11.47 -10.16
CA ALA A 52 -5.17 10.88 -10.26
C ALA A 52 -4.80 10.10 -8.97
N ILE A 53 -5.12 10.64 -7.80
CA ILE A 53 -4.89 9.98 -6.51
C ILE A 53 -5.82 8.77 -6.34
N LEU A 54 -7.12 8.91 -6.65
CA LEU A 54 -8.13 7.84 -6.52
C LEU A 54 -7.88 6.64 -7.45
N THR A 55 -7.06 6.80 -8.49
CA THR A 55 -6.63 5.67 -9.33
C THR A 55 -5.57 4.80 -8.67
N PHE A 56 -5.00 5.21 -7.53
CA PHE A 56 -3.78 4.62 -6.91
C PHE A 56 -2.55 4.58 -7.83
N LYS A 57 -2.63 5.21 -9.01
CA LYS A 57 -1.57 5.31 -10.04
C LYS A 57 -1.11 6.75 -10.21
N SER A 58 -1.23 7.58 -9.17
CA SER A 58 -0.88 9.01 -9.22
C SER A 58 0.55 9.24 -9.69
N HIS A 59 1.49 8.38 -9.29
CA HIS A 59 2.89 8.45 -9.71
C HIS A 59 3.07 8.36 -11.24
N LEU A 60 2.33 7.48 -11.92
CA LEU A 60 2.33 7.38 -13.38
C LEU A 60 1.63 8.58 -14.03
N LYS A 61 0.55 9.09 -13.42
CA LYS A 61 -0.14 10.28 -13.93
C LYS A 61 0.72 11.53 -13.78
N TYR A 62 1.43 11.68 -12.67
CA TYR A 62 2.38 12.77 -12.45
C TYR A 62 3.58 12.65 -13.37
N ASP A 63 4.11 11.43 -13.61
CA ASP A 63 5.14 11.21 -14.65
C ASP A 63 4.66 11.70 -16.01
N ALA A 64 3.48 11.27 -16.46
CA ALA A 64 2.91 11.71 -17.74
C ALA A 64 2.71 13.24 -17.80
N VAL A 65 2.30 13.86 -16.70
CA VAL A 65 2.14 15.32 -16.61
C VAL A 65 3.48 16.04 -16.63
N CYS A 66 4.48 15.56 -15.89
CA CYS A 66 5.84 16.09 -15.91
C CYS A 66 6.47 15.95 -17.30
N ARG A 67 6.33 14.78 -17.96
CA ARG A 67 6.82 14.55 -19.33
C ARG A 67 6.12 15.42 -20.37
N LYS A 68 4.82 15.70 -20.23
CA LYS A 68 4.04 16.48 -21.21
C LYS A 68 4.12 17.99 -20.99
N TYR A 69 4.00 18.44 -19.75
CA TYR A 69 3.84 19.85 -19.40
C TYR A 69 5.07 20.43 -18.70
N GLY A 70 5.87 19.58 -18.04
CA GLY A 70 7.11 19.95 -17.37
C GLY A 70 8.38 19.75 -18.21
N ALA A 71 8.29 19.19 -19.42
CA ALA A 71 9.48 18.86 -20.20
C ALA A 71 9.87 19.97 -21.20
N LEU A 72 11.05 20.52 -20.95
CA LEU A 72 12.15 20.43 -21.90
C LEU A 72 13.44 20.27 -21.11
N ARG A 73 13.82 19.03 -20.78
CA ARG A 73 15.21 18.72 -20.40
C ARG A 73 15.98 18.43 -21.67
N ARG A 74 17.00 19.23 -21.97
CA ARG A 74 18.02 18.86 -22.97
C ARG A 74 18.83 17.68 -22.39
N PRO A 75 19.28 16.73 -23.23
CA PRO A 75 20.28 15.75 -22.81
C PRO A 75 21.54 16.48 -22.34
N TYR A 76 22.27 15.85 -21.42
CA TYR A 76 23.57 16.31 -20.92
C TYR A 76 24.64 16.16 -22.03
N THR A 77 24.48 16.89 -23.14
CA THR A 77 25.47 16.98 -24.21
C THR A 77 25.96 18.42 -24.31
N GLN A 78 27.28 18.58 -24.26
CA GLN A 78 27.99 19.86 -24.40
C GLN A 78 27.38 20.68 -25.55
N THR A 79 26.84 21.87 -25.26
CA THR A 79 26.38 22.78 -26.30
C THR A 79 26.99 24.16 -26.12
N THR A 80 27.42 24.74 -27.23
CA THR A 80 28.10 26.04 -27.31
C THR A 80 27.12 27.19 -27.10
N ILE A 81 27.65 28.35 -26.70
CA ILE A 81 26.91 29.56 -26.33
C ILE A 81 25.96 30.05 -27.45
N ALA A 82 26.23 29.72 -28.72
CA ALA A 82 25.45 30.17 -29.87
C ALA A 82 24.06 29.50 -29.99
N GLU A 83 23.92 28.22 -29.62
CA GLU A 83 22.64 27.51 -29.70
C GLU A 83 21.71 27.84 -28.52
N ALA A 84 22.26 28.33 -27.41
CA ALA A 84 21.49 28.88 -26.30
C ALA A 84 20.87 30.26 -26.65
N ALA A 85 21.58 31.06 -27.47
CA ALA A 85 21.11 32.39 -27.89
C ALA A 85 20.00 32.33 -28.96
N ALA A 86 20.06 31.37 -29.90
CA ALA A 86 19.01 31.21 -30.92
C ALA A 86 17.66 30.74 -30.33
N ALA A 87 17.69 29.92 -29.27
CA ALA A 87 16.48 29.44 -28.58
C ALA A 87 15.86 30.48 -27.63
N ALA A 88 16.54 31.60 -27.36
CA ALA A 88 16.01 32.69 -26.53
C ALA A 88 15.03 33.60 -27.30
N ALA A 89 14.93 33.46 -28.63
CA ALA A 89 14.11 34.31 -29.49
C ALA A 89 12.64 33.85 -29.65
N ASP A 90 12.29 32.62 -29.25
CA ASP A 90 10.91 32.09 -29.27
C ASP A 90 10.24 32.20 -27.88
N ILE A 91 9.55 33.33 -27.67
CA ILE A 91 8.99 33.79 -26.38
C ILE A 91 7.52 33.33 -26.23
N ASP A 92 7.24 32.04 -26.03
CA ASP A 92 5.91 31.62 -25.51
C ASP A 92 5.78 30.21 -24.90
N PHE A 93 6.90 29.53 -24.66
CA PHE A 93 6.91 28.21 -24.04
C PHE A 93 7.95 28.18 -22.90
N TYR A 94 7.98 27.09 -22.12
CA TYR A 94 9.12 26.70 -21.26
C TYR A 94 9.13 27.22 -19.81
N LEU A 95 8.46 26.46 -18.92
CA LEU A 95 8.81 26.36 -17.50
C LEU A 95 9.00 24.87 -17.17
N GLY A 96 10.27 24.46 -17.09
CA GLY A 96 10.70 23.07 -16.88
C GLY A 96 10.40 22.52 -15.49
N THR A 97 10.41 21.19 -15.37
CA THR A 97 10.32 20.34 -14.15
C THR A 97 9.15 20.58 -13.20
N ILE A 98 8.28 21.56 -13.43
CA ILE A 98 7.09 21.85 -12.61
C ILE A 98 5.85 21.82 -13.48
N ALA A 99 4.81 21.13 -13.01
CA ALA A 99 3.52 21.12 -13.66
C ALA A 99 2.39 21.36 -12.66
N ARG A 100 1.32 21.99 -13.13
CA ARG A 100 0.10 22.21 -12.34
C ARG A 100 -0.76 20.96 -12.35
N VAL A 101 -1.19 20.52 -11.18
CA VAL A 101 -2.11 19.37 -11.02
C VAL A 101 -3.44 19.77 -10.38
N GLY A 102 -3.49 20.92 -9.70
CA GLY A 102 -4.72 21.47 -9.12
C GLY A 102 -4.74 23.00 -9.08
N PRO A 103 -5.81 23.62 -8.56
CA PRO A 103 -5.93 25.06 -8.45
C PRO A 103 -4.83 25.68 -7.59
N ASN A 104 -4.33 24.96 -6.59
CA ASN A 104 -3.24 25.39 -5.70
C ASN A 104 -2.05 24.40 -5.62
N ASP A 105 -2.02 23.37 -6.46
CA ASP A 105 -1.08 22.26 -6.33
C ASP A 105 -0.22 22.12 -7.58
N LEU A 106 1.09 22.08 -7.33
CA LEU A 106 2.15 21.85 -8.32
C LEU A 106 2.87 20.54 -7.97
N VAL A 107 3.36 19.85 -8.99
CA VAL A 107 4.29 18.72 -8.86
C VAL A 107 5.62 19.07 -9.50
N THR A 108 6.72 18.59 -8.93
CA THR A 108 8.06 18.81 -9.48
C THR A 108 8.94 17.56 -9.47
N SER A 109 9.79 17.44 -10.48
CA SER A 109 10.90 16.47 -10.55
C SER A 109 12.28 17.13 -10.49
N SER A 110 12.40 18.39 -10.06
CA SER A 110 13.71 19.05 -9.88
C SER A 110 14.34 18.66 -8.54
N PRO A 111 15.51 17.99 -8.51
CA PRO A 111 16.21 17.70 -7.27
C PRO A 111 16.71 18.96 -6.56
N GLU A 112 17.01 20.03 -7.30
CA GLU A 112 17.44 21.33 -6.76
C GLU A 112 16.31 21.98 -5.98
N LEU A 113 15.11 22.05 -6.57
CA LEU A 113 13.95 22.62 -5.91
C LEU A 113 13.56 21.81 -4.67
N LEU A 114 13.58 20.48 -4.76
CA LEU A 114 13.27 19.62 -3.62
C LEU A 114 14.25 19.81 -2.46
N ALA A 115 15.54 19.94 -2.77
CA ALA A 115 16.55 20.27 -1.77
C ALA A 115 16.35 21.68 -1.18
N HIS A 116 16.04 22.67 -2.01
CA HIS A 116 15.78 24.06 -1.57
C HIS A 116 14.58 24.17 -0.63
N MET A 117 13.45 23.57 -0.99
CA MET A 117 12.23 23.56 -0.16
C MET A 117 12.43 22.80 1.16
N SER A 118 13.37 21.86 1.20
CA SER A 118 13.62 21.02 2.37
C SER A 118 14.84 21.46 3.19
N GLY A 119 15.60 22.45 2.72
CA GLY A 119 16.80 22.94 3.36
C GLY A 119 16.59 23.37 4.81
N VAL A 120 17.63 23.26 5.63
CA VAL A 120 17.54 23.52 7.09
C VAL A 120 17.00 24.92 7.41
N ARG A 121 17.42 25.93 6.64
CA ARG A 121 16.97 27.33 6.77
C ARG A 121 15.81 27.69 5.84
N SER A 122 15.25 26.71 5.15
CA SER A 122 14.14 26.93 4.23
C SER A 122 12.91 27.43 5.00
N LYS A 123 12.22 28.44 4.46
CA LYS A 123 10.99 28.96 5.05
C LYS A 123 9.76 28.12 4.70
N TYR A 124 9.90 27.14 3.81
CA TYR A 124 8.81 26.25 3.42
C TYR A 124 8.36 25.41 4.61
N THR A 125 7.04 25.23 4.71
CA THR A 125 6.40 24.38 5.71
C THR A 125 5.85 23.12 5.06
N ARG A 126 5.58 22.08 5.84
CA ARG A 126 4.70 20.99 5.38
C ARG A 126 3.27 21.50 5.26
N THR A 127 2.45 20.85 4.44
CA THR A 127 1.02 21.13 4.35
C THR A 127 0.30 20.87 5.68
N GLU A 128 -0.79 21.60 5.90
CA GLU A 128 -1.53 21.63 7.17
C GLU A 128 -1.97 20.23 7.63
N TRP A 129 -2.39 19.36 6.70
CA TRP A 129 -2.84 17.99 7.00
C TRP A 129 -1.74 17.09 7.57
N TYR A 130 -0.47 17.41 7.29
CA TYR A 130 0.68 16.63 7.74
C TYR A 130 1.23 17.15 9.08
N TYR A 131 1.13 18.46 9.35
CA TYR A 131 1.78 19.12 10.49
C TYR A 131 1.33 18.60 11.87
N ARG A 132 0.26 17.80 11.93
CA ARG A 132 -0.27 17.21 13.17
C ARG A 132 0.28 15.83 13.49
N ALA A 133 1.13 15.23 12.64
CA ALA A 133 1.52 13.83 12.77
C ALA A 133 2.75 13.56 13.64
N SER A 134 3.72 14.48 13.78
CA SER A 134 4.91 14.28 14.66
C SER A 134 5.46 15.60 15.15
N GLN A 135 5.75 15.70 16.44
CA GLN A 135 6.36 16.88 17.05
C GLN A 135 7.80 16.63 17.53
N LYS A 136 8.23 15.38 17.73
CA LYS A 136 9.51 15.04 18.36
C LYS A 136 10.33 14.03 17.54
N LYS A 137 11.64 14.23 17.44
CA LYS A 137 12.53 13.49 16.53
C LYS A 137 13.24 12.33 17.25
N TYR A 138 13.11 11.10 16.76
CA TYR A 138 13.92 9.94 17.18
C TYR A 138 14.70 9.37 16.00
N SER A 139 16.00 9.08 16.19
CA SER A 139 16.90 8.60 15.13
C SER A 139 17.56 7.25 15.41
N GLY A 140 17.16 6.56 16.49
CA GLY A 140 17.77 5.28 16.89
C GLY A 140 19.13 5.37 17.60
N ARG A 141 19.80 6.53 17.59
CA ARG A 141 21.16 6.70 18.17
C ARG A 141 21.28 6.40 19.66
N GLU A 142 20.18 6.48 20.40
CA GLU A 142 20.15 6.17 21.83
C GLU A 142 19.84 4.69 22.11
N ASN A 143 19.53 3.90 21.09
CA ASN A 143 19.28 2.47 21.22
C ASN A 143 20.54 1.67 20.89
N LEU A 144 21.23 1.23 21.95
CA LEU A 144 22.49 0.49 21.83
C LEU A 144 22.29 -0.96 21.36
N GLY A 145 21.11 -1.55 21.58
CA GLY A 145 20.76 -2.90 21.13
C GLY A 145 19.93 -2.92 19.84
N LEU A 146 19.98 -1.82 19.07
CA LEU A 146 19.19 -1.65 17.85
C LEU A 146 19.49 -2.73 16.81
N GLU A 147 20.78 -2.99 16.58
CA GLU A 147 21.23 -3.99 15.62
C GLU A 147 20.86 -5.41 16.08
N ASP A 148 21.09 -5.74 17.35
CA ASP A 148 20.72 -7.05 17.91
C ASP A 148 19.21 -7.35 17.80
N SER A 149 18.37 -6.32 17.92
CA SER A 149 16.91 -6.44 17.75
C SER A 149 16.57 -6.79 16.30
N ILE A 150 17.23 -6.14 15.32
CA ILE A 150 17.07 -6.47 13.89
C ILE A 150 17.55 -7.90 13.63
N ASP A 151 18.67 -8.30 14.20
CA ASP A 151 19.29 -9.62 13.97
C ASP A 151 18.42 -10.76 14.45
N SER A 152 17.82 -10.56 15.62
CA SER A 152 16.87 -11.52 16.19
C SER A 152 15.71 -11.80 15.22
N HIS A 153 15.17 -10.77 14.58
CA HIS A 153 14.03 -10.92 13.68
C HIS A 153 14.41 -11.34 12.25
N VAL A 154 15.59 -10.95 11.77
CA VAL A 154 16.14 -11.54 10.53
C VAL A 154 16.38 -13.04 10.72
N SER A 155 16.88 -13.46 11.90
CA SER A 155 16.98 -14.88 12.26
C SER A 155 15.60 -15.55 12.31
N ASP A 156 14.60 -14.94 12.97
CA ASP A 156 13.24 -15.47 13.02
C ASP A 156 12.66 -15.73 11.60
N LEU A 157 12.92 -14.81 10.65
CA LEU A 157 12.49 -15.00 9.25
C LEU A 157 13.19 -16.20 8.59
N ILE A 158 14.50 -16.35 8.81
CA ILE A 158 15.28 -17.44 8.22
C ILE A 158 14.86 -18.78 8.82
N ASP A 159 14.62 -18.83 10.12
CA ASP A 159 14.14 -20.02 10.83
C ASP A 159 12.74 -20.42 10.36
N LEU A 160 11.84 -19.46 10.14
CA LEU A 160 10.53 -19.69 9.54
C LEU A 160 10.66 -20.31 8.14
N ILE A 161 11.52 -19.75 7.29
CA ILE A 161 11.74 -20.26 5.94
C ILE A 161 12.28 -21.70 6.00
N ARG A 162 13.33 -21.94 6.79
CA ARG A 162 13.98 -23.25 6.92
C ARG A 162 13.05 -24.32 7.46
N SER A 163 12.22 -23.97 8.46
CA SER A 163 11.33 -24.93 9.12
C SER A 163 10.08 -25.24 8.29
N LYS A 164 9.50 -24.25 7.60
CA LYS A 164 8.17 -24.38 6.98
C LYS A 164 8.17 -24.33 5.46
N TYR A 165 9.08 -23.58 4.83
CA TYR A 165 8.95 -23.18 3.42
C TYR A 165 10.04 -23.69 2.48
N ILE A 166 10.99 -24.50 2.96
CA ILE A 166 11.93 -25.21 2.07
C ILE A 166 11.17 -26.21 1.22
N SER A 167 11.27 -26.03 -0.10
CA SER A 167 10.77 -26.97 -1.09
C SER A 167 11.76 -28.13 -1.28
N THR A 168 11.24 -29.27 -1.69
CA THR A 168 12.03 -30.46 -2.06
C THR A 168 11.64 -30.89 -3.47
N GLU A 169 12.44 -31.75 -4.11
CA GLU A 169 12.08 -32.32 -5.42
C GLU A 169 10.71 -33.01 -5.41
N ALA A 170 10.29 -33.54 -4.26
CA ALA A 170 9.01 -34.23 -4.09
C ALA A 170 7.82 -33.29 -3.79
N ALA A 171 8.07 -32.09 -3.26
CA ALA A 171 7.01 -31.19 -2.79
C ALA A 171 7.44 -29.72 -2.81
N SER A 172 6.66 -28.90 -3.52
CA SER A 172 6.77 -27.44 -3.48
C SER A 172 6.02 -26.87 -2.28
N LYS A 173 6.67 -25.96 -1.53
CA LYS A 173 6.10 -25.24 -0.40
C LYS A 173 6.10 -23.73 -0.69
N PRO A 174 5.07 -23.20 -1.36
CA PRO A 174 5.03 -21.79 -1.71
C PRO A 174 4.95 -20.91 -0.45
N MET A 175 5.66 -19.79 -0.47
CA MET A 175 5.65 -18.77 0.57
C MET A 175 5.23 -17.43 -0.04
N ASP A 176 4.32 -16.71 0.62
CA ASP A 176 4.07 -15.30 0.32
C ASP A 176 5.18 -14.45 0.94
N LEU A 177 6.25 -14.22 0.18
CA LEU A 177 7.38 -13.39 0.61
C LEU A 177 6.96 -11.96 0.93
N ALA A 178 5.96 -11.39 0.22
CA ALA A 178 5.52 -10.03 0.47
C ALA A 178 4.87 -9.90 1.85
N GLN A 179 4.09 -10.90 2.26
CA GLN A 179 3.51 -10.97 3.60
C GLN A 179 4.61 -11.21 4.65
N LYS A 180 5.55 -12.14 4.45
CA LYS A 180 6.58 -12.41 5.47
C LYS A 180 7.54 -11.25 5.67
N VAL A 181 7.81 -10.48 4.61
CA VAL A 181 8.53 -9.21 4.71
C VAL A 181 7.74 -8.18 5.53
N GLN A 182 6.39 -8.14 5.43
CA GLN A 182 5.59 -7.28 6.31
C GLN A 182 5.76 -7.68 7.78
N TYR A 183 5.63 -8.97 8.07
CA TYR A 183 5.77 -9.52 9.43
C TYR A 183 7.14 -9.21 10.01
N LEU A 184 8.21 -9.40 9.23
CA LEU A 184 9.56 -9.00 9.61
C LEU A 184 9.61 -7.54 10.05
N THR A 185 9.15 -6.64 9.20
CA THR A 185 9.28 -5.20 9.45
C THR A 185 8.40 -4.72 10.61
N LEU A 186 7.24 -5.37 10.82
CA LEU A 186 6.36 -5.12 11.97
C LEU A 186 7.00 -5.59 13.27
N ASP A 187 7.58 -6.80 13.29
CA ASP A 187 8.28 -7.33 14.46
C ASP A 187 9.52 -6.49 14.81
N VAL A 188 10.33 -6.11 13.81
CA VAL A 188 11.49 -5.23 14.00
C VAL A 188 11.06 -3.89 14.59
N ILE A 189 10.10 -3.18 13.98
CA ILE A 189 9.75 -1.85 14.46
C ILE A 189 8.99 -1.89 15.79
N SER A 190 8.20 -2.94 16.06
CA SER A 190 7.51 -3.09 17.34
C SER A 190 8.48 -3.43 18.48
N ASP A 191 9.53 -4.24 18.25
CA ASP A 191 10.58 -4.43 19.25
C ASP A 191 11.38 -3.14 19.48
N ILE A 192 11.75 -2.42 18.44
CA ILE A 192 12.47 -1.14 18.58
C ILE A 192 11.62 -0.09 19.32
N SER A 193 10.31 -0.05 19.04
CA SER A 193 9.40 0.97 19.58
C SER A 193 8.92 0.65 20.99
N PHE A 194 8.52 -0.58 21.24
CA PHE A 194 7.88 -1.02 22.50
C PHE A 194 8.80 -1.88 23.38
N GLY A 195 9.96 -2.28 22.88
CA GLY A 195 10.82 -3.26 23.53
C GLY A 195 10.28 -4.69 23.46
N LYS A 196 9.28 -4.94 22.62
CA LYS A 196 8.74 -6.28 22.41
C LYS A 196 8.09 -6.36 21.03
N ALA A 197 8.49 -7.35 20.25
CA ALA A 197 7.84 -7.68 18.98
C ALA A 197 6.39 -8.16 19.18
N PHE A 198 5.56 -7.97 18.15
CA PHE A 198 4.21 -8.55 18.13
C PHE A 198 4.21 -10.07 17.97
N GLY A 199 5.23 -10.60 17.31
CA GLY A 199 5.45 -12.03 17.10
C GLY A 199 4.86 -12.54 15.79
N ASP A 200 4.69 -11.68 14.78
CA ASP A 200 4.08 -12.00 13.49
C ASP A 200 4.86 -13.10 12.76
N LEU A 201 6.20 -13.02 12.74
CA LEU A 201 7.05 -14.02 12.10
C LEU A 201 6.99 -15.38 12.79
N ARG A 202 7.06 -15.39 14.13
CA ARG A 202 7.05 -16.64 14.91
C ARG A 202 5.71 -17.34 14.87
N ALA A 203 4.62 -16.58 14.86
CA ALA A 203 3.27 -17.11 14.69
C ALA A 203 2.99 -17.49 13.23
N ASP A 204 3.76 -16.93 12.30
CA ASP A 204 3.51 -16.99 10.86
C ASP A 204 2.11 -16.47 10.48
N ASP A 205 1.64 -15.45 11.21
CA ASP A 205 0.28 -14.91 11.15
C ASP A 205 0.26 -13.41 11.50
N ASP A 206 -0.79 -12.69 11.09
CA ASP A 206 -0.97 -11.26 11.39
C ASP A 206 -1.47 -11.10 12.83
N MET A 207 -0.54 -11.06 13.77
CA MET A 207 -0.86 -10.96 15.18
C MET A 207 -1.59 -9.65 15.43
N PHE A 208 -2.77 -9.78 16.03
CA PHE A 208 -3.67 -8.66 16.31
C PHE A 208 -4.28 -8.00 15.07
N GLY A 209 -4.07 -8.50 13.84
CA GLY A 209 -4.69 -7.93 12.63
C GLY A 209 -4.15 -6.55 12.23
N ILE A 210 -2.87 -6.27 12.55
CA ILE A 210 -2.23 -4.97 12.36
C ILE A 210 -1.86 -4.78 10.89
N ALA A 211 -1.30 -5.79 10.23
CA ALA A 211 -0.94 -5.70 8.82
C ALA A 211 -2.16 -5.38 7.95
N ALA A 212 -3.26 -6.13 8.12
CA ALA A 212 -4.51 -5.88 7.41
C ALA A 212 -5.12 -4.49 7.71
N SER A 213 -4.95 -4.02 8.95
CA SER A 213 -5.42 -2.70 9.37
C SER A 213 -4.56 -1.56 8.81
N SER A 214 -3.25 -1.77 8.64
CA SER A 214 -2.35 -0.82 7.98
C SER A 214 -2.74 -0.63 6.52
N ASP A 215 -2.97 -1.72 5.78
CA ASP A 215 -3.40 -1.66 4.38
C ASP A 215 -4.72 -0.88 4.23
N THR A 216 -5.71 -1.20 5.06
CA THR A 216 -7.00 -0.49 5.10
C THR A 216 -6.81 0.98 5.47
N GLY A 217 -5.94 1.27 6.44
CA GLY A 217 -5.62 2.62 6.89
C GLY A 217 -5.02 3.50 5.79
N MET A 218 -4.10 2.95 5.00
CA MET A 218 -3.47 3.63 3.86
C MET A 218 -4.47 3.95 2.75
N VAL A 219 -5.41 3.05 2.47
CA VAL A 219 -6.52 3.30 1.53
C VAL A 219 -7.38 4.45 2.02
N ILE A 220 -7.84 4.39 3.27
CA ILE A 220 -8.64 5.46 3.89
C ILE A 220 -7.89 6.80 3.86
N PHE A 221 -6.60 6.78 4.16
CA PHE A 221 -5.74 7.97 4.09
C PHE A 221 -5.67 8.56 2.68
N THR A 222 -5.55 7.71 1.65
CA THR A 222 -5.56 8.12 0.25
C THR A 222 -6.86 8.83 -0.13
N TYR A 223 -8.03 8.28 0.26
CA TYR A 223 -9.33 8.93 0.05
C TYR A 223 -9.45 10.26 0.79
N LYS A 224 -8.99 10.32 2.05
CA LYS A 224 -8.99 11.56 2.86
C LYS A 224 -8.24 12.70 2.18
N ILE A 225 -7.10 12.40 1.56
CA ILE A 225 -6.31 13.38 0.82
C ILE A 225 -7.01 13.74 -0.49
N ALA A 226 -7.38 12.74 -1.31
CA ALA A 226 -7.95 12.96 -2.63
C ALA A 226 -9.23 13.81 -2.60
N LEU A 227 -10.08 13.60 -1.60
CA LEU A 227 -11.36 14.29 -1.46
C LEU A 227 -11.26 15.57 -0.59
N GLY A 228 -10.08 15.91 -0.09
CA GLY A 228 -9.89 17.07 0.80
C GLY A 228 -10.60 16.94 2.15
N LEU A 229 -10.99 15.72 2.55
CA LEU A 229 -11.76 15.46 3.77
C LEU A 229 -10.93 15.49 5.04
N TYR A 230 -9.60 15.63 4.94
CA TYR A 230 -8.69 15.62 6.09
C TYR A 230 -9.08 16.64 7.18
N LYS A 231 -9.58 17.83 6.83
CA LYS A 231 -9.98 18.85 7.83
C LYS A 231 -11.15 18.39 8.70
N VAL A 232 -12.07 17.63 8.12
CA VAL A 232 -13.25 17.10 8.82
C VAL A 232 -12.89 15.83 9.56
N LEU A 233 -12.20 14.90 8.89
CA LEU A 233 -11.91 13.56 9.42
C LEU A 233 -10.75 13.53 10.43
N GLN A 234 -9.90 14.57 10.48
CA GLN A 234 -8.91 14.74 11.55
C GLN A 234 -9.43 15.62 12.72
N SER A 235 -10.72 16.00 12.71
CA SER A 235 -11.29 16.71 13.86
C SER A 235 -11.41 15.79 15.08
N PRO A 236 -11.29 16.31 16.32
CA PRO A 236 -11.44 15.49 17.52
C PRO A 236 -12.77 14.74 17.58
N LEU A 237 -13.84 15.34 17.05
CA LEU A 237 -15.16 14.72 16.98
C LEU A 237 -15.18 13.54 16.00
N ALA A 238 -14.63 13.70 14.79
CA ALA A 238 -14.55 12.63 13.81
C ALA A 238 -13.64 11.49 14.29
N ALA A 239 -12.50 11.81 14.91
CA ALA A 239 -11.61 10.83 15.52
C ALA A 239 -12.31 10.04 16.65
N ARG A 240 -13.12 10.71 17.48
CA ARG A 240 -13.89 10.04 18.53
C ARG A 240 -15.01 9.15 18.01
N LEU A 241 -15.66 9.54 16.91
CA LEU A 241 -16.81 8.80 16.35
C LEU A 241 -16.41 7.64 15.43
N PHE A 242 -15.34 7.82 14.64
CA PHE A 242 -14.96 6.90 13.57
C PHE A 242 -13.52 6.39 13.68
N GLY A 243 -12.74 6.87 14.65
CA GLY A 243 -11.39 6.41 14.88
C GLY A 243 -11.34 5.05 15.59
N PRO A 244 -10.18 4.37 15.56
CA PRO A 244 -9.97 3.13 16.30
C PRO A 244 -10.13 3.37 17.80
N ARG A 245 -10.66 2.37 18.52
CA ARG A 245 -10.86 2.42 19.97
C ARG A 245 -9.97 1.38 20.63
N GLU A 246 -9.41 1.71 21.80
CA GLU A 246 -8.60 0.75 22.58
C GLU A 246 -9.40 -0.50 23.02
N THR A 247 -10.73 -0.46 22.92
CA THR A 247 -11.61 -1.62 23.17
C THR A 247 -11.75 -2.56 21.97
N ASP A 248 -11.25 -2.19 20.79
CA ASP A 248 -11.35 -3.03 19.60
C ASP A 248 -10.46 -4.28 19.76
N ALA A 249 -10.98 -5.45 19.34
CA ALA A 249 -10.31 -6.73 19.54
C ALA A 249 -9.09 -6.94 18.62
N THR A 250 -9.06 -6.25 17.48
CA THR A 250 -8.02 -6.33 16.44
C THR A 250 -7.67 -4.93 15.89
N GLY A 251 -6.63 -4.88 15.06
CA GLY A 251 -6.18 -3.71 14.33
C GLY A 251 -5.56 -2.61 15.18
N TRP A 252 -5.65 -1.38 14.67
CA TRP A 252 -5.12 -0.18 15.31
C TRP A 252 -5.63 0.02 16.74
N GLY A 253 -6.89 -0.30 17.02
CA GLY A 253 -7.46 -0.18 18.35
C GLY A 253 -6.79 -1.12 19.36
N ARG A 254 -6.64 -2.40 18.97
CA ARG A 254 -5.90 -3.39 19.78
C ARG A 254 -4.43 -3.00 19.97
N MET A 255 -3.81 -2.49 18.92
CA MET A 255 -2.44 -2.00 18.96
C MET A 255 -2.29 -0.83 19.94
N PHE A 256 -3.20 0.15 19.94
CA PHE A 256 -3.18 1.25 20.92
C PHE A 256 -3.32 0.75 22.35
N ALA A 257 -4.22 -0.22 22.61
CA ALA A 257 -4.38 -0.81 23.93
C ALA A 257 -3.11 -1.51 24.42
N ASN A 258 -2.48 -2.31 23.56
CA ASN A 258 -1.22 -2.99 23.85
C ASN A 258 -0.09 -1.97 24.08
N GLY A 259 0.04 -0.98 23.20
CA GLY A 259 1.02 0.09 23.30
C GLY A 259 0.88 0.86 24.61
N ARG A 260 -0.34 1.25 25.01
CA ARG A 260 -0.60 1.93 26.28
C ARG A 260 -0.19 1.08 27.48
N ALA A 261 -0.54 -0.20 27.47
CA ALA A 261 -0.14 -1.12 28.54
C ALA A 261 1.39 -1.20 28.68
N ILE A 262 2.11 -1.25 27.56
CA ILE A 262 3.59 -1.29 27.53
C ILE A 262 4.17 0.05 28.03
N VAL A 263 3.70 1.18 27.50
CA VAL A 263 4.19 2.51 27.88
C VAL A 263 3.99 2.74 29.38
N LYS A 264 2.81 2.40 29.92
CA LYS A 264 2.51 2.52 31.36
C LYS A 264 3.43 1.66 32.22
N ALA A 265 3.66 0.40 31.82
CA ALA A 265 4.59 -0.48 32.51
C ALA A 265 6.03 0.07 32.47
N ARG A 266 6.47 0.61 31.33
CA ARG A 266 7.82 1.20 31.17
C ARG A 266 7.99 2.48 31.99
N LEU A 267 6.98 3.36 32.03
CA LEU A 267 7.00 4.55 32.88
C LEU A 267 7.14 4.20 34.36
N ALA A 268 6.54 3.10 34.82
CA ALA A 268 6.66 2.63 36.20
C ALA A 268 8.06 2.07 36.55
N LEU A 269 8.79 1.51 35.57
CA LEU A 269 10.12 0.91 35.75
C LEU A 269 11.29 1.89 35.54
N GLY A 270 11.03 3.06 34.93
CA GLY A 270 12.05 4.04 34.58
C GLY A 270 12.95 3.63 33.40
N THR A 271 14.03 4.38 33.16
CA THR A 271 14.88 4.25 31.95
C THR A 271 16.12 3.36 32.13
N GLN A 272 16.35 2.83 33.33
CA GLN A 272 17.65 2.22 33.71
C GLN A 272 17.87 0.81 33.13
N GLN A 273 16.81 0.04 32.87
CA GLN A 273 16.93 -1.35 32.44
C GLN A 273 17.17 -1.55 30.93
N ARG A 274 16.73 -0.61 30.09
CA ARG A 274 16.82 -0.70 28.63
C ARG A 274 16.81 0.70 28.03
N SER A 275 17.73 0.96 27.10
CA SER A 275 17.75 2.20 26.32
C SER A 275 17.13 1.94 24.95
N ASP A 276 15.81 2.09 24.87
CA ASP A 276 15.00 1.95 23.65
C ASP A 276 14.29 3.28 23.32
N MET A 277 13.38 3.27 22.33
CA MET A 277 12.64 4.46 21.91
C MET A 277 11.82 5.09 23.06
N ILE A 278 11.13 4.26 23.85
CA ILE A 278 10.38 4.73 25.02
C ILE A 278 11.32 5.37 26.05
N ALA A 279 12.46 4.74 26.35
CA ALA A 279 13.42 5.31 27.28
C ALA A 279 13.97 6.65 26.79
N SER A 280 14.24 6.78 25.49
CA SER A 280 14.59 8.05 24.85
C SER A 280 13.49 9.09 25.07
N PHE A 281 12.22 8.75 24.84
CA PHE A 281 11.11 9.68 25.04
C PHE A 281 10.90 10.10 26.49
N ILE A 282 11.04 9.18 27.44
CA ILE A 282 10.99 9.47 28.88
C ILE A 282 12.10 10.47 29.25
N ARG A 283 13.34 10.26 28.78
CA ARG A 283 14.46 11.19 29.01
C ARG A 283 14.21 12.59 28.45
N HIS A 284 13.43 12.69 27.37
CA HIS A 284 13.04 13.95 26.75
C HIS A 284 11.76 14.56 27.33
N GLY A 285 11.23 13.99 28.42
CA GLY A 285 10.11 14.55 29.17
C GLY A 285 8.77 14.47 28.46
N LEU A 286 8.57 13.49 27.57
CA LEU A 286 7.26 13.26 26.94
C LEU A 286 6.28 12.66 27.95
N SER A 287 5.03 13.10 27.89
CA SER A 287 3.91 12.51 28.61
C SER A 287 3.53 11.12 28.08
N GLU A 288 2.75 10.36 28.83
CA GLU A 288 2.28 9.01 28.42
C GLU A 288 1.61 9.03 27.04
N ASP A 289 0.70 9.98 26.81
CA ASP A 289 -0.02 10.09 25.54
C ASP A 289 0.89 10.54 24.38
N GLU A 290 1.88 11.40 24.65
CA GLU A 290 2.89 11.78 23.65
C GLU A 290 3.80 10.59 23.29
N ILE A 291 4.21 9.79 24.27
CA ILE A 291 5.00 8.57 24.04
C ILE A 291 4.19 7.58 23.19
N LEU A 292 2.93 7.34 23.55
CA LEU A 292 2.06 6.45 22.79
C LEU A 292 1.87 6.94 21.35
N SER A 293 1.57 8.23 21.17
CA SER A 293 1.38 8.81 19.84
C SER A 293 2.64 8.71 18.97
N GLU A 294 3.82 9.05 19.52
CA GLU A 294 5.07 9.04 18.75
C GLU A 294 5.57 7.61 18.48
N THR A 295 5.38 6.66 19.40
CA THR A 295 5.71 5.23 19.15
C THR A 295 4.80 4.62 18.09
N THR A 296 3.48 4.87 18.14
CA THR A 296 2.58 4.37 17.09
C THR A 296 2.89 4.97 15.72
N LEU A 297 3.18 6.27 15.65
CA LEU A 297 3.55 6.89 14.38
C LEU A 297 4.80 6.23 13.78
N GLN A 298 5.83 6.00 14.60
CA GLN A 298 7.06 5.38 14.12
C GLN A 298 6.84 3.94 13.66
N MET A 299 5.93 3.22 14.31
CA MET A 299 5.52 1.90 13.86
C MET A 299 4.92 1.92 12.46
N ILE A 300 3.92 2.79 12.21
CA ILE A 300 3.30 2.99 10.89
C ILE A 300 4.36 3.35 9.85
N ALA A 301 5.20 4.33 10.16
CA ALA A 301 6.17 4.87 9.22
C ALA A 301 7.30 3.86 8.92
N GLY A 302 7.71 3.08 9.91
CA GLY A 302 8.85 2.16 9.85
C GLY A 302 8.53 0.81 9.22
N SER A 303 7.32 0.26 9.42
CA SER A 303 6.95 -1.04 8.85
C SER A 303 6.79 -0.97 7.33
N ASP A 304 5.82 -0.18 6.86
CA ASP A 304 5.34 -0.28 5.49
C ASP A 304 6.37 0.22 4.46
N THR A 305 7.16 1.23 4.83
CA THR A 305 8.19 1.78 3.94
C THR A 305 9.39 0.85 3.77
N THR A 306 9.79 0.17 4.85
CA THR A 306 10.88 -0.82 4.81
C THR A 306 10.41 -2.08 4.09
N ALA A 307 9.16 -2.53 4.35
CA ALA A 307 8.55 -3.65 3.65
C ALA A 307 8.45 -3.39 2.14
N ALA A 308 7.99 -2.21 1.73
CA ALA A 308 7.94 -1.83 0.32
C ALA A 308 9.33 -1.86 -0.35
N SER A 309 10.35 -1.37 0.35
CA SER A 309 11.75 -1.37 -0.13
C SER A 309 12.29 -2.79 -0.30
N LEU A 310 12.10 -3.65 0.71
CA LEU A 310 12.50 -5.06 0.67
C LEU A 310 11.78 -5.81 -0.44
N ARG A 311 10.45 -5.68 -0.55
CA ARG A 311 9.66 -6.30 -1.63
C ARG A 311 10.18 -5.90 -3.00
N ALA A 312 10.47 -4.62 -3.22
CA ALA A 312 11.03 -4.13 -4.47
C ALA A 312 12.40 -4.76 -4.77
N VAL A 313 13.33 -4.68 -3.83
CA VAL A 313 14.69 -5.25 -4.00
C VAL A 313 14.63 -6.75 -4.27
N MET A 314 13.83 -7.50 -3.50
CA MET A 314 13.66 -8.94 -3.68
C MET A 314 13.02 -9.27 -5.02
N LEU A 315 11.96 -8.54 -5.44
CA LEU A 315 11.34 -8.74 -6.75
C LEU A 315 12.37 -8.62 -7.87
N TYR A 316 13.20 -7.58 -7.86
CA TYR A 316 14.20 -7.39 -8.88
C TYR A 316 15.34 -8.43 -8.81
N LEU A 317 15.76 -8.84 -7.61
CA LEU A 317 16.74 -9.92 -7.47
C LEU A 317 16.22 -11.24 -8.07
N LEU A 318 14.99 -11.61 -7.71
CA LEU A 318 14.38 -12.86 -8.14
C LEU A 318 14.13 -12.88 -9.65
N THR A 319 13.77 -11.75 -10.24
CA THR A 319 13.49 -11.63 -11.69
C THR A 319 14.72 -11.34 -12.55
N HIS A 320 15.89 -11.12 -11.96
CA HIS A 320 17.14 -10.83 -12.68
C HIS A 320 18.24 -11.81 -12.29
N PRO A 321 18.26 -13.04 -12.84
CA PRO A 321 19.25 -14.07 -12.50
C PRO A 321 20.70 -13.58 -12.59
N ARG A 322 21.02 -12.75 -13.58
CA ARG A 322 22.33 -12.12 -13.75
C ARG A 322 22.76 -11.33 -12.50
N VAL A 323 21.85 -10.56 -11.91
CA VAL A 323 22.11 -9.76 -10.71
C VAL A 323 22.20 -10.67 -9.49
N TYR A 324 21.28 -11.62 -9.38
CA TYR A 324 21.28 -12.60 -8.28
C TYR A 324 22.59 -13.39 -8.21
N THR A 325 23.04 -13.97 -9.31
CA THR A 325 24.30 -14.74 -9.37
C THR A 325 25.50 -13.88 -9.00
N LYS A 326 25.54 -12.61 -9.44
CA LYS A 326 26.64 -11.71 -9.12
C LYS A 326 26.64 -11.26 -7.66
N LEU A 327 25.46 -11.01 -7.08
CA LEU A 327 25.33 -10.71 -5.66
C LEU A 327 25.73 -11.91 -4.80
N ARG A 328 25.27 -13.12 -5.17
CA ARG A 328 25.67 -14.35 -4.51
C ARG A 328 27.19 -14.53 -4.53
N ALA A 329 27.83 -14.35 -5.69
CA ALA A 329 29.30 -14.44 -5.79
C ALA A 329 30.05 -13.43 -4.92
N GLU A 330 29.56 -12.19 -4.78
CA GLU A 330 30.16 -11.20 -3.86
C GLU A 330 30.01 -11.64 -2.39
N ILE A 331 28.85 -12.18 -2.03
CA ILE A 331 28.55 -12.66 -0.67
C ILE A 331 29.40 -13.90 -0.34
N ASP A 332 29.46 -14.88 -1.24
CA ASP A 332 30.24 -16.11 -1.07
C ASP A 332 31.73 -15.77 -0.87
N ALA A 333 32.28 -14.90 -1.72
CA ALA A 333 33.67 -14.45 -1.60
C ALA A 333 33.94 -13.72 -0.26
N PHE A 334 32.98 -12.95 0.25
CA PHE A 334 33.10 -12.28 1.54
C PHE A 334 33.09 -13.27 2.71
N VAL A 335 32.25 -14.30 2.64
CA VAL A 335 32.15 -15.36 3.66
C VAL A 335 33.41 -16.24 3.66
N GLU A 336 33.97 -16.55 2.49
CA GLU A 336 35.18 -17.38 2.34
C GLU A 336 36.48 -16.64 2.70
N GLY A 337 36.58 -15.33 2.45
CA GLY A 337 37.84 -14.59 2.39
C GLY A 337 38.16 -13.64 3.56
N ASP A 338 38.04 -14.05 4.83
CA ASP A 338 38.40 -13.24 6.03
C ASP A 338 37.46 -12.05 6.38
N GLY A 339 36.36 -11.84 5.65
CA GLY A 339 35.38 -10.77 5.91
C GLY A 339 34.52 -10.97 7.16
N GLY A 340 34.34 -12.22 7.59
CA GLY A 340 33.72 -12.57 8.86
C GLY A 340 34.71 -12.51 10.02
N SER A 341 35.54 -11.48 10.14
CA SER A 341 36.65 -11.40 11.10
C SER A 341 36.22 -11.62 12.55
N ASP A 342 36.35 -12.88 12.98
CA ASP A 342 36.63 -13.39 14.33
C ASP A 342 36.99 -14.87 14.13
N GLY A 343 38.27 -15.15 13.87
CA GLY A 343 38.75 -16.44 13.39
C GLY A 343 38.27 -17.65 14.21
N ALA A 344 37.70 -18.64 13.52
CA ALA A 344 37.73 -20.07 13.84
C ALA A 344 36.84 -20.80 12.82
N GLU A 345 37.48 -21.61 11.99
CA GLU A 345 36.92 -22.44 10.91
C GLU A 345 36.11 -23.66 11.43
N ALA A 346 35.57 -23.61 12.65
CA ALA A 346 34.81 -24.71 13.23
C ALA A 346 33.78 -24.19 14.24
N ALA A 347 32.50 -24.38 13.92
CA ALA A 347 31.34 -24.12 14.77
C ALA A 347 31.00 -22.64 15.06
N ARG A 348 30.51 -21.90 14.05
CA ARG A 348 29.62 -20.76 14.31
C ARG A 348 28.17 -21.26 14.34
N PRO A 349 27.39 -21.04 15.42
CA PRO A 349 25.95 -21.00 15.27
C PRO A 349 25.61 -19.90 14.26
N PHE A 350 24.57 -20.11 13.45
CA PHE A 350 24.11 -19.17 12.42
C PHE A 350 24.03 -17.74 12.99
N ARG A 351 24.96 -16.84 12.62
CA ARG A 351 25.02 -15.46 13.08
C ARG A 351 24.74 -14.54 11.89
N ILE A 352 23.76 -13.67 12.04
CA ILE A 352 23.43 -12.64 11.05
C ILE A 352 24.65 -11.74 10.85
N VAL A 353 24.95 -11.38 9.60
CA VAL A 353 26.02 -10.45 9.21
C VAL A 353 25.95 -9.15 10.01
N SER A 354 27.06 -8.43 10.24
CA SER A 354 26.99 -7.11 10.87
C SER A 354 26.63 -6.01 9.86
N ASP A 355 26.00 -4.92 10.30
CA ASP A 355 25.74 -3.72 9.47
C ASP A 355 27.04 -3.12 8.93
N ALA A 356 28.09 -3.13 9.76
CA ALA A 356 29.42 -2.66 9.37
C ALA A 356 29.97 -3.48 8.19
N ASP A 357 29.73 -4.79 8.17
CA ASP A 357 30.14 -5.69 7.10
C ASP A 357 29.26 -5.56 5.87
N CYS A 358 27.93 -5.50 6.02
CA CYS A 358 27.01 -5.24 4.90
C CYS A 358 27.39 -3.98 4.10
N ARG A 359 27.86 -2.93 4.78
CA ARG A 359 28.26 -1.67 4.14
C ARG A 359 29.55 -1.78 3.33
N LYS A 360 30.38 -2.79 3.56
CA LYS A 360 31.62 -3.03 2.81
C LYS A 360 31.39 -3.68 1.45
N LEU A 361 30.19 -4.21 1.18
CA LEU A 361 29.86 -4.98 -0.02
C LEU A 361 29.31 -4.07 -1.13
N PRO A 362 30.13 -3.66 -2.12
CA PRO A 362 29.74 -2.64 -3.08
C PRO A 362 28.57 -3.04 -3.98
N TYR A 363 28.48 -4.31 -4.40
CA TYR A 363 27.40 -4.78 -5.26
C TYR A 363 26.08 -4.93 -4.49
N LEU A 364 26.10 -5.43 -3.25
CA LEU A 364 24.94 -5.39 -2.35
C LEU A 364 24.38 -3.96 -2.20
N GLN A 365 25.25 -2.99 -1.92
CA GLN A 365 24.86 -1.58 -1.82
C GLN A 365 24.28 -1.05 -3.14
N ALA A 366 24.83 -1.45 -4.28
CA ALA A 366 24.33 -1.09 -5.60
C ALA A 366 22.95 -1.69 -5.90
N VAL A 367 22.72 -2.96 -5.52
CA VAL A 367 21.44 -3.66 -5.66
C VAL A 367 20.35 -2.96 -4.88
N ILE A 368 20.61 -2.63 -3.61
CA ILE A 368 19.64 -1.95 -2.74
C ILE A 368 19.31 -0.57 -3.29
N LYS A 369 20.35 0.22 -3.65
CA LYS A 369 20.16 1.55 -4.25
C LYS A 369 19.35 1.50 -5.53
N GLU A 370 19.62 0.53 -6.40
CA GLU A 370 18.91 0.39 -7.67
C GLU A 370 17.46 -0.06 -7.48
N GLY A 371 17.20 -0.98 -6.53
CA GLY A 371 15.84 -1.48 -6.27
C GLY A 371 14.95 -0.36 -5.77
N MET A 372 15.44 0.41 -4.80
CA MET A 372 14.73 1.58 -4.28
C MET A 372 14.63 2.71 -5.33
N ARG A 373 15.60 2.88 -6.23
CA ARG A 373 15.52 3.88 -7.30
C ARG A 373 14.42 3.52 -8.31
N VAL A 374 14.42 2.30 -8.84
CA VAL A 374 13.47 1.89 -9.88
C VAL A 374 12.05 1.79 -9.30
N HIS A 375 11.93 1.39 -8.04
CA HIS A 375 10.65 1.31 -7.34
C HIS A 375 10.74 1.99 -5.97
N PRO A 376 10.60 3.33 -5.92
CA PRO A 376 10.67 4.08 -4.67
C PRO A 376 9.56 3.67 -3.70
N PRO A 377 9.85 3.41 -2.42
CA PRO A 377 8.84 2.98 -1.43
C PRO A 377 7.79 4.08 -1.17
N VAL A 378 8.13 5.34 -1.42
CA VAL A 378 7.22 6.49 -1.32
C VAL A 378 7.26 7.26 -2.64
N THR A 379 6.19 7.15 -3.43
CA THR A 379 6.13 7.74 -4.77
C THR A 379 5.48 9.13 -4.79
N ASN A 380 4.71 9.47 -3.77
CA ASN A 380 4.12 10.79 -3.56
C ASN A 380 4.79 11.44 -2.35
N MET A 381 5.85 12.22 -2.56
CA MET A 381 6.49 12.95 -1.47
C MET A 381 5.65 14.14 -1.00
N ASP A 382 5.59 14.32 0.32
CA ASP A 382 4.71 15.29 0.96
C ASP A 382 4.87 16.72 0.39
N PRO A 383 3.76 17.36 -0.01
CA PRO A 383 3.79 18.72 -0.49
C PRO A 383 4.40 19.67 0.54
N LYS A 384 5.24 20.56 0.03
CA LYS A 384 5.75 21.70 0.79
C LYS A 384 4.96 22.93 0.39
N ARG A 385 4.53 23.70 1.39
CA ARG A 385 3.81 24.95 1.20
C ARG A 385 4.82 26.08 1.06
N VAL A 386 4.72 26.80 -0.05
CA VAL A 386 5.50 28.01 -0.32
C VAL A 386 5.22 29.06 0.77
N PRO A 387 6.24 29.76 1.31
CA PRO A 387 6.05 30.83 2.29
C PRO A 387 5.02 31.87 1.83
N ASP A 388 4.31 32.53 2.75
CA ASP A 388 3.22 33.44 2.38
C ASP A 388 3.64 34.60 1.45
N GLY A 389 4.89 35.03 1.53
CA GLY A 389 5.48 36.05 0.64
C GLY A 389 5.83 35.55 -0.77
N GLY A 390 5.67 34.27 -1.07
CA GLY A 390 6.21 33.63 -2.26
C GLY A 390 7.70 33.33 -2.18
N ASP A 391 8.25 32.79 -3.25
CA ASP A 391 9.68 32.49 -3.38
C ASP A 391 10.12 32.53 -4.85
N THR A 392 11.32 33.04 -5.14
CA THR A 392 11.89 33.01 -6.49
C THR A 392 13.02 32.00 -6.51
N VAL A 393 12.85 30.94 -7.30
CA VAL A 393 13.81 29.84 -7.45
C VAL A 393 14.43 29.85 -8.84
N VAL A 394 15.63 29.28 -8.98
CA VAL A 394 16.26 29.11 -10.29
C VAL A 394 16.03 27.67 -10.76
N LEU A 395 15.33 27.51 -11.89
CA LEU A 395 15.05 26.23 -12.52
C LEU A 395 15.59 26.26 -13.95
N ASP A 396 16.43 25.30 -14.30
CA ASP A 396 17.09 25.23 -15.62
C ASP A 396 17.75 26.58 -16.03
N GLY A 397 18.36 27.25 -15.05
CA GLY A 397 19.05 28.54 -15.24
C GLY A 397 18.13 29.77 -15.32
N ARG A 398 16.81 29.64 -15.11
CA ARG A 398 15.84 30.73 -15.19
C ARG A 398 15.18 31.03 -13.84
N PRO A 399 14.96 32.31 -13.48
CA PRO A 399 14.19 32.65 -12.29
C PRO A 399 12.71 32.34 -12.49
N VAL A 400 12.12 31.62 -11.54
CA VAL A 400 10.71 31.22 -11.50
C VAL A 400 10.12 31.65 -10.16
N PHE A 401 9.07 32.46 -10.21
CA PHE A 401 8.34 32.88 -9.01
C PHE A 401 7.27 31.85 -8.64
N LEU A 402 7.36 31.32 -7.43
CA LEU A 402 6.38 30.46 -6.78
C LEU A 402 5.49 31.32 -5.88
N PRO A 403 4.18 31.45 -6.17
CA PRO A 403 3.28 32.24 -5.34
C PRO A 403 3.11 31.67 -3.93
N GLY A 404 2.94 32.57 -2.96
CA GLY A 404 2.77 32.17 -1.56
C GLY A 404 1.55 31.30 -1.32
N GLY A 405 1.71 30.32 -0.43
CA GLY A 405 0.68 29.35 -0.07
C GLY A 405 0.39 28.26 -1.10
N THR A 406 1.14 28.21 -2.20
CA THR A 406 1.09 27.09 -3.16
C THR A 406 1.73 25.84 -2.59
N ASN A 407 1.13 24.69 -2.87
CA ASN A 407 1.67 23.39 -2.50
C ASN A 407 2.53 22.86 -3.64
N VAL A 408 3.74 22.40 -3.34
CA VAL A 408 4.66 21.79 -4.31
C VAL A 408 5.04 20.40 -3.82
N SER A 409 4.58 19.37 -4.52
CA SER A 409 4.87 17.96 -4.24
C SER A 409 6.01 17.44 -5.11
N CYS A 410 6.71 16.40 -4.66
CA CYS A 410 7.65 15.70 -5.54
C CYS A 410 6.93 14.64 -6.37
N ALA A 411 7.20 14.65 -7.67
CA ALA A 411 6.91 13.55 -8.57
C ALA A 411 8.12 12.60 -8.54
N ALA A 412 8.12 11.67 -7.59
CA ALA A 412 9.29 10.82 -7.33
C ALA A 412 9.60 9.90 -8.52
N TRP A 413 8.57 9.39 -9.19
CA TRP A 413 8.74 8.49 -10.34
C TRP A 413 9.55 9.13 -11.49
N PRO A 414 9.16 10.28 -12.07
CA PRO A 414 9.97 10.93 -13.11
C PRO A 414 11.33 11.40 -12.59
N LEU A 415 11.47 11.70 -11.30
CA LEU A 415 12.77 12.08 -10.71
C LEU A 415 13.77 10.91 -10.73
N HIS A 416 13.32 9.70 -10.35
CA HIS A 416 14.20 8.53 -10.25
C HIS A 416 14.43 7.82 -11.57
N LEU A 417 13.60 8.09 -12.58
CA LEU A 417 13.75 7.58 -13.95
C LEU A 417 14.32 8.63 -14.91
N ASP A 418 14.87 9.72 -14.39
CA ASP A 418 15.43 10.77 -15.22
C ASP A 418 16.65 10.29 -16.00
N LYS A 419 16.55 10.33 -17.34
CA LYS A 419 17.60 9.88 -18.23
C LYS A 419 18.85 10.77 -18.25
N GLY A 420 18.70 12.06 -17.93
CA GLY A 420 19.84 12.98 -17.79
C GLY A 420 20.71 12.65 -16.56
N ILE A 421 20.10 12.07 -15.52
CA ILE A 421 20.79 11.68 -14.28
C ILE A 421 21.23 10.22 -14.33
N PHE A 422 20.33 9.31 -14.70
CA PHE A 422 20.58 7.87 -14.63
C PHE A 422 20.96 7.24 -15.96
N GLY A 423 20.83 7.95 -17.09
CA GLY A 423 21.20 7.48 -18.43
C GLY A 423 20.02 7.01 -19.26
N GLU A 424 20.26 6.71 -20.53
CA GLU A 424 19.19 6.29 -21.46
C GLU A 424 18.43 5.05 -21.01
N ASP A 425 19.09 4.20 -20.23
CA ASP A 425 18.53 2.98 -19.66
C ASP A 425 18.00 3.18 -18.22
N ALA A 426 17.62 4.39 -17.83
CA ALA A 426 17.11 4.72 -16.50
C ALA A 426 15.90 3.86 -16.09
N GLU A 427 15.11 3.37 -17.04
CA GLU A 427 13.95 2.50 -16.79
C GLU A 427 14.35 1.03 -16.51
N LEU A 428 15.59 0.63 -16.77
CA LEU A 428 16.10 -0.72 -16.54
C LEU A 428 16.72 -0.86 -15.14
N PHE A 429 16.46 -2.00 -14.49
CA PHE A 429 17.12 -2.39 -13.25
C PHE A 429 18.55 -2.86 -13.55
N ARG A 430 19.53 -1.98 -13.30
CA ARG A 430 20.95 -2.23 -13.56
C ARG A 430 21.84 -1.71 -12.42
N PRO A 431 22.05 -2.50 -11.35
CA PRO A 431 22.89 -2.11 -10.22
C PRO A 431 24.29 -1.65 -10.61
N GLU A 432 24.85 -2.17 -11.70
CA GLU A 432 26.17 -1.78 -12.21
C GLU A 432 26.31 -0.28 -12.49
N ARG A 433 25.22 0.47 -12.71
CA ARG A 433 25.29 1.92 -12.93
C ARG A 433 25.95 2.66 -11.77
N TRP A 434 25.83 2.14 -10.55
CA TRP A 434 26.41 2.76 -9.35
C TRP A 434 27.91 2.52 -9.22
N LEU A 435 28.45 1.56 -9.97
CA LEU A 435 29.85 1.12 -9.88
C LEU A 435 30.65 1.47 -11.13
N LEU A 436 30.00 1.56 -12.29
CA LEU A 436 30.64 1.74 -13.60
C LEU A 436 30.48 3.16 -14.18
N GLU A 437 29.75 4.06 -13.52
CA GLU A 437 29.64 5.45 -13.97
C GLU A 437 30.99 6.18 -13.80
N THR A 438 31.51 6.72 -14.90
CA THR A 438 32.82 7.38 -14.93
C THR A 438 32.73 8.90 -14.85
N ASP A 439 31.56 9.49 -15.12
CA ASP A 439 31.32 10.92 -14.87
C ASP A 439 31.00 11.15 -13.39
N GLU A 440 32.00 11.64 -12.64
CA GLU A 440 31.87 11.97 -11.21
C GLU A 440 30.71 12.92 -10.90
N LYS A 441 30.41 13.88 -11.79
CA LYS A 441 29.31 14.83 -11.58
C LYS A 441 27.97 14.11 -11.68
N ARG A 442 27.84 13.20 -12.64
CA ARG A 442 26.64 12.40 -12.81
C ARG A 442 26.46 11.40 -11.68
N LEU A 443 27.51 10.71 -11.26
CA LEU A 443 27.48 9.81 -10.09
C LEU A 443 27.06 10.56 -8.81
N THR A 444 27.59 11.78 -8.60
CA THR A 444 27.17 12.65 -7.50
C THR A 444 25.69 13.02 -7.58
N ALA A 445 25.19 13.35 -8.78
CA ALA A 445 23.77 13.64 -9.00
C ALA A 445 22.88 12.41 -8.72
N MET A 446 23.30 11.22 -9.16
CA MET A 446 22.61 9.96 -8.88
C MET A 446 22.50 9.70 -7.38
N HIS A 447 23.59 9.85 -6.62
CA HIS A 447 23.57 9.71 -5.16
C HIS A 447 22.66 10.74 -4.50
N ARG A 448 22.72 12.00 -4.93
CA ARG A 448 21.85 13.06 -4.40
C ARG A 448 20.38 12.76 -4.63
N VAL A 449 19.99 12.28 -5.82
CA VAL A 449 18.60 11.89 -6.10
C VAL A 449 18.17 10.70 -5.25
N HIS A 450 19.01 9.67 -5.14
CA HIS A 450 18.71 8.54 -4.27
C HIS A 450 18.53 8.96 -2.80
N GLU A 451 19.35 9.88 -2.30
CA GLU A 451 19.19 10.44 -0.95
C GLU A 451 17.87 11.20 -0.77
N LEU A 452 17.39 11.89 -1.81
CA LEU A 452 16.11 12.59 -1.75
C LEU A 452 14.93 11.66 -1.44
N MET A 453 15.01 10.35 -1.72
CA MET A 453 14.00 9.36 -1.28
C MET A 453 13.74 9.43 0.22
N PHE A 454 14.77 9.71 0.99
CA PHE A 454 14.70 9.88 2.43
C PHE A 454 14.44 11.34 2.84
N GLY A 455 13.97 12.20 1.94
CA GLY A 455 13.85 13.63 2.17
C GLY A 455 15.21 14.33 2.31
N TYR A 456 15.19 15.60 2.72
CA TYR A 456 16.40 16.41 2.82
C TYR A 456 16.30 17.46 3.94
N GLY A 457 17.45 17.92 4.41
CA GLY A 457 17.57 19.01 5.39
C GLY A 457 16.71 18.79 6.63
N LYS A 458 15.86 19.75 6.97
CA LYS A 458 15.06 19.69 8.21
C LYS A 458 13.93 18.64 8.17
N TYR A 459 13.62 18.10 6.99
CA TYR A 459 12.59 17.08 6.76
C TYR A 459 13.17 15.72 6.36
N GLN A 460 14.47 15.50 6.55
CA GLN A 460 15.10 14.20 6.30
C GLN A 460 14.49 13.11 7.20
N CYS A 461 14.29 11.92 6.63
CA CYS A 461 13.80 10.72 7.29
C CYS A 461 14.77 10.31 8.40
N LEU A 462 14.24 10.23 9.61
CA LEU A 462 15.02 9.87 10.79
C LEU A 462 15.28 8.35 10.88
N GLY A 463 14.39 7.54 10.30
CA GLY A 463 14.50 6.09 10.26
C GLY A 463 15.49 5.57 9.21
N ARG A 464 16.10 6.43 8.38
CA ARG A 464 17.02 6.00 7.31
C ARG A 464 18.11 5.03 7.78
N PRO A 465 18.84 5.26 8.89
CA PRO A 465 19.86 4.33 9.35
C PRO A 465 19.29 2.96 9.72
N ILE A 466 18.11 2.93 10.35
CA ILE A 466 17.41 1.70 10.76
C ILE A 466 16.97 0.92 9.53
N ALA A 467 16.25 1.58 8.60
CA ALA A 467 15.74 0.96 7.40
C ALA A 467 16.87 0.41 6.51
N MET A 468 17.95 1.17 6.30
CA MET A 468 19.07 0.71 5.48
C MET A 468 19.82 -0.47 6.11
N MET A 469 19.92 -0.51 7.44
CA MET A 469 20.47 -1.64 8.19
C MET A 469 19.60 -2.88 7.99
N GLU A 470 18.31 -2.78 8.30
CA GLU A 470 17.35 -3.86 8.14
C GLU A 470 17.34 -4.41 6.70
N ILE A 471 17.20 -3.53 5.70
CA ILE A 471 17.23 -3.92 4.28
C ILE A 471 18.54 -4.61 3.92
N GLY A 472 19.68 -4.04 4.33
CA GLY A 472 21.01 -4.58 4.01
C GLY A 472 21.20 -5.99 4.54
N LYS A 473 20.84 -6.21 5.80
CA LYS A 473 21.00 -7.49 6.48
C LYS A 473 20.05 -8.54 5.91
N THR A 474 18.77 -8.21 5.72
CA THR A 474 17.81 -9.15 5.11
C THR A 474 18.18 -9.54 3.68
N VAL A 475 18.67 -8.60 2.86
CA VAL A 475 19.08 -8.88 1.48
C VAL A 475 20.38 -9.71 1.44
N PHE A 476 21.31 -9.50 2.37
CA PHE A 476 22.52 -10.31 2.47
C PHE A 476 22.23 -11.78 2.82
N GLU A 477 21.33 -12.01 3.78
CA GLU A 477 21.04 -13.38 4.24
C GLU A 477 20.19 -14.18 3.23
N HIS A 478 19.43 -13.51 2.36
CA HIS A 478 18.53 -14.18 1.43
C HIS A 478 19.24 -15.11 0.41
N PRO A 479 20.31 -14.69 -0.29
CA PRO A 479 21.04 -15.54 -1.23
C PRO A 479 21.70 -16.79 -0.63
N GLN A 480 22.08 -16.76 0.65
CA GLN A 480 22.78 -17.85 1.34
C GLN A 480 21.87 -19.04 1.69
N ASN A 481 20.56 -18.87 1.60
CA ASN A 481 19.58 -19.84 2.08
C ASN A 481 18.87 -20.61 0.95
N ASP A 482 19.40 -20.56 -0.28
CA ASP A 482 18.83 -21.22 -1.47
C ASP A 482 17.30 -21.04 -1.62
N ILE A 483 16.81 -19.83 -1.27
CA ILE A 483 15.39 -19.46 -1.29
C ILE A 483 14.81 -19.48 -2.73
N VAL A 484 15.66 -19.63 -3.75
CA VAL A 484 15.26 -19.68 -5.15
C VAL A 484 15.10 -21.13 -5.63
N GLN A 485 14.05 -21.79 -5.13
CA GLN A 485 13.40 -22.88 -5.86
C GLN A 485 11.89 -22.65 -5.87
N LEU A 486 11.30 -22.74 -7.07
CA LEU A 486 9.87 -22.60 -7.40
C LEU A 486 9.28 -21.18 -7.46
N PHE A 487 9.37 -20.59 -8.65
CA PHE A 487 8.44 -19.56 -9.09
C PHE A 487 7.07 -20.18 -9.39
N ALA A 488 6.08 -19.85 -8.56
CA ALA A 488 4.67 -19.92 -8.95
C ALA A 488 3.83 -18.78 -8.35
N ASN A 489 4.13 -18.29 -7.13
CA ASN A 489 3.18 -17.47 -6.38
C ASN A 489 3.70 -16.09 -5.91
N LEU A 490 4.72 -15.52 -6.55
CA LEU A 490 5.06 -14.09 -6.33
C LEU A 490 3.99 -13.13 -6.88
N PHE A 491 3.02 -13.65 -7.63
CA PHE A 491 1.94 -12.89 -8.25
C PHE A 491 0.57 -13.12 -7.61
N SER A 492 0.50 -13.67 -6.38
CA SER A 492 -0.79 -13.78 -5.67
C SER A 492 -1.36 -12.42 -5.23
N ASN A 493 -0.56 -11.36 -5.25
CA ASN A 493 -1.04 -9.98 -5.20
C ASN A 493 -0.71 -9.25 -6.50
N PRO A 494 -1.52 -9.41 -7.55
CA PRO A 494 -1.56 -8.43 -8.59
C PRO A 494 -2.05 -7.14 -7.92
N ILE A 495 -1.40 -6.02 -8.23
CA ILE A 495 -2.10 -4.76 -8.16
C ILE A 495 -3.12 -4.85 -9.31
N THR A 496 -4.24 -5.53 -9.10
CA THR A 496 -5.27 -5.72 -10.11
C THR A 496 -5.86 -4.37 -10.46
N GLU A 497 -6.14 -4.22 -11.75
CA GLU A 497 -6.59 -2.99 -12.39
C GLU A 497 -8.00 -2.52 -11.98
N ASP A 498 -8.61 -3.15 -10.97
CA ASP A 498 -9.94 -2.85 -10.41
C ASP A 498 -9.89 -2.77 -8.86
N MET A 499 -9.11 -1.84 -8.30
CA MET A 499 -9.14 -1.57 -6.84
C MET A 499 -10.26 -0.60 -6.45
N GLY A 500 -11.50 -1.05 -6.56
CA GLY A 500 -12.58 -0.57 -5.68
C GLY A 500 -12.71 -1.54 -4.53
N PHE A 501 -12.45 -1.11 -3.27
CA PHE A 501 -12.50 -1.89 -2.02
C PHE A 501 -12.94 -3.34 -2.20
N SER A 502 -12.03 -4.32 -2.32
CA SER A 502 -12.45 -5.71 -2.41
C SER A 502 -12.44 -6.38 -1.05
N HIS A 503 -13.55 -7.03 -0.67
CA HIS A 503 -13.65 -7.81 0.55
C HIS A 503 -14.32 -9.14 0.24
N SER A 504 -13.68 -10.23 0.64
CA SER A 504 -14.23 -11.57 0.50
C SER A 504 -14.91 -11.99 1.80
N VAL A 505 -16.12 -12.53 1.68
CA VAL A 505 -16.83 -13.17 2.80
C VAL A 505 -17.07 -14.62 2.41
N SER A 506 -16.84 -15.54 3.33
CA SER A 506 -17.11 -16.95 3.11
C SER A 506 -17.64 -17.63 4.36
N THR A 507 -18.40 -18.71 4.14
CA THR A 507 -18.81 -19.66 5.16
C THR A 507 -18.85 -21.06 4.55
N GLU A 508 -18.80 -22.08 5.40
CA GLU A 508 -18.83 -23.47 4.97
C GLU A 508 -19.63 -24.34 5.93
N ILE A 509 -20.12 -25.46 5.41
CA ILE A 509 -20.83 -26.49 6.17
C ILE A 509 -20.55 -27.87 5.60
N GLU A 510 -20.47 -28.86 6.48
CA GLU A 510 -20.36 -30.27 6.11
C GLU A 510 -21.75 -30.88 5.91
N ILE A 511 -21.97 -31.59 4.80
CA ILE A 511 -23.25 -32.24 4.45
C ILE A 511 -23.01 -33.71 4.14
N GLN A 512 -23.75 -34.61 4.77
CA GLN A 512 -23.65 -36.06 4.59
C GLN A 512 -24.41 -36.53 3.35
N ALA A 513 -23.98 -36.05 2.18
CA ALA A 513 -24.45 -36.48 0.87
C ALA A 513 -23.39 -36.21 -0.19
N SER A 514 -23.50 -36.84 -1.36
CA SER A 514 -22.53 -36.64 -2.44
C SER A 514 -22.60 -35.20 -3.00
N PRO A 515 -21.51 -34.67 -3.57
CA PRO A 515 -21.52 -33.33 -4.17
C PRO A 515 -22.60 -33.15 -5.25
N ALA A 516 -22.89 -34.21 -6.00
CA ALA A 516 -23.93 -34.21 -7.02
C ALA A 516 -25.34 -34.05 -6.41
N ASP A 517 -25.61 -34.72 -5.28
CA ASP A 517 -26.91 -34.63 -4.60
C ASP A 517 -27.11 -33.25 -3.97
N VAL A 518 -26.09 -32.73 -3.28
CA VAL A 518 -26.12 -31.38 -2.71
C VAL A 518 -26.36 -30.35 -3.80
N ARG A 519 -25.65 -30.46 -4.93
CA ARG A 519 -25.83 -29.56 -6.08
C ARG A 519 -27.21 -29.69 -6.72
N SER A 520 -27.76 -30.90 -6.79
CA SER A 520 -29.11 -31.16 -7.32
C SER A 520 -30.19 -30.47 -6.47
N VAL A 521 -30.13 -30.61 -5.14
CA VAL A 521 -31.04 -29.90 -4.23
C VAL A 521 -30.86 -28.39 -4.29
N PHE A 522 -29.60 -27.92 -4.34
CA PHE A 522 -29.29 -26.50 -4.45
C PHE A 522 -29.86 -25.88 -5.73
N LEU A 523 -29.84 -26.59 -6.87
CA LEU A 523 -30.37 -26.06 -8.12
C LEU A 523 -31.90 -26.18 -8.24
N ASP A 524 -32.59 -26.78 -7.28
CA ASP A 524 -34.05 -26.84 -7.25
C ASP A 524 -34.67 -25.55 -6.69
N PHE A 525 -34.51 -24.46 -7.47
CA PHE A 525 -34.88 -23.11 -7.04
C PHE A 525 -36.37 -22.95 -6.69
N GLN A 526 -37.25 -23.75 -7.27
CA GLN A 526 -38.69 -23.68 -6.99
C GLN A 526 -39.00 -24.11 -5.55
N ARG A 527 -38.27 -25.09 -5.04
CA ARG A 527 -38.48 -25.66 -3.71
C ARG A 527 -37.86 -24.85 -2.60
N TYR A 528 -37.05 -23.82 -2.88
CA TYR A 528 -36.48 -22.96 -1.84
C TYR A 528 -37.54 -22.40 -0.90
N LYS A 529 -38.75 -22.09 -1.42
CA LYS A 529 -39.88 -21.61 -0.62
C LYS A 529 -40.39 -22.62 0.42
N GLU A 530 -40.10 -23.90 0.23
CA GLU A 530 -40.54 -24.99 1.10
C GLU A 530 -39.58 -25.18 2.28
N TRP A 531 -38.29 -24.91 2.09
CA TRP A 531 -37.25 -25.24 3.07
C TRP A 531 -36.39 -24.06 3.53
N SER A 532 -36.43 -22.91 2.85
CA SER A 532 -35.74 -21.68 3.27
C SER A 532 -36.66 -20.46 3.20
N GLN A 533 -36.95 -19.86 4.36
CA GLN A 533 -37.82 -18.69 4.45
C GLN A 533 -37.08 -17.41 4.03
N GLY A 534 -37.47 -16.84 2.89
CA GLY A 534 -37.00 -15.52 2.45
C GLY A 534 -35.87 -15.54 1.40
N TRP A 535 -35.48 -16.71 0.90
CA TRP A 535 -34.64 -16.82 -0.29
C TRP A 535 -35.45 -17.35 -1.48
N THR A 536 -35.42 -16.64 -2.60
CA THR A 536 -36.00 -17.12 -3.86
C THR A 536 -35.05 -16.81 -5.00
N LEU A 537 -34.73 -17.83 -5.79
CA LEU A 537 -34.02 -17.70 -7.05
C LEU A 537 -35.00 -18.07 -8.17
N THR A 538 -35.00 -17.34 -9.29
CA THR A 538 -35.84 -17.68 -10.45
C THR A 538 -35.15 -17.24 -11.72
N PRO A 539 -34.90 -18.12 -12.71
CA PRO A 539 -34.40 -17.69 -14.00
C PRO A 539 -35.32 -16.62 -14.59
N THR A 540 -34.77 -15.51 -15.09
CA THR A 540 -35.62 -14.46 -15.68
C THR A 540 -36.23 -14.86 -17.02
N GLU A 541 -35.68 -15.88 -17.69
CA GLU A 541 -36.23 -16.45 -18.92
C GLU A 541 -37.34 -17.47 -18.56
N PRO A 542 -38.60 -17.26 -19.02
CA PRO A 542 -39.70 -18.16 -18.71
C PRO A 542 -39.47 -19.58 -19.22
N GLY A 543 -39.62 -20.59 -18.36
CA GLY A 543 -39.50 -22.01 -18.73
C GLY A 543 -38.07 -22.58 -18.77
N LYS A 544 -37.05 -21.77 -18.46
CA LYS A 544 -35.66 -22.24 -18.37
C LYS A 544 -35.43 -22.99 -17.05
N ASN A 545 -34.90 -24.21 -17.12
CA ASN A 545 -34.54 -24.95 -15.91
C ASN A 545 -33.24 -24.40 -15.31
N PRO A 546 -33.10 -24.33 -13.96
CA PRO A 546 -31.86 -23.92 -13.31
C PRO A 546 -30.63 -24.77 -13.67
N SER A 547 -30.82 -26.04 -14.03
CA SER A 547 -29.76 -26.93 -14.51
C SER A 547 -29.17 -26.50 -15.86
N ASP A 548 -29.91 -25.69 -16.62
CA ASP A 548 -29.59 -25.32 -18.01
C ASP A 548 -29.03 -23.90 -18.12
N LEU A 549 -28.72 -23.26 -16.98
CA LEU A 549 -28.15 -21.91 -16.92
C LEU A 549 -26.75 -21.86 -17.55
N LYS A 550 -26.54 -20.89 -18.43
CA LYS A 550 -25.31 -20.63 -19.19
C LYS A 550 -24.78 -19.22 -18.91
N ASP A 551 -23.56 -18.95 -19.40
CA ASP A 551 -22.97 -17.61 -19.34
C ASP A 551 -23.91 -16.54 -19.88
N GLY A 552 -24.03 -15.43 -19.17
CA GLY A 552 -24.88 -14.31 -19.57
C GLY A 552 -26.36 -14.45 -19.18
N ASP A 553 -26.80 -15.62 -18.69
CA ASP A 553 -28.16 -15.78 -18.18
C ASP A 553 -28.40 -14.94 -16.94
N GLN A 554 -29.60 -14.40 -16.81
CA GLN A 554 -30.00 -13.64 -15.62
C GLN A 554 -30.90 -14.48 -14.71
N ILE A 555 -30.72 -14.27 -13.40
CA ILE A 555 -31.59 -14.81 -12.36
C ILE A 555 -32.22 -13.62 -11.64
N GLN A 556 -33.45 -13.75 -11.18
CA GLN A 556 -34.03 -12.88 -10.16
C GLN A 556 -33.69 -13.50 -8.80
N ALA A 557 -32.84 -12.83 -8.02
CA ALA A 557 -32.47 -13.25 -6.67
C ALA A 557 -33.14 -12.33 -5.64
N ASN A 558 -33.96 -12.90 -4.75
CA ASN A 558 -34.49 -12.20 -3.58
C ASN A 558 -33.96 -12.89 -2.33
N MET A 559 -33.23 -12.15 -1.51
CA MET A 559 -32.57 -12.61 -0.30
C MET A 559 -33.00 -11.71 0.85
N LYS A 560 -33.98 -12.13 1.66
CA LYS A 560 -34.61 -11.46 2.84
C LYS A 560 -34.76 -9.92 2.76
N SER A 561 -33.66 -9.17 2.76
CA SER A 561 -33.60 -7.70 2.68
C SER A 561 -33.16 -7.11 1.32
N MET A 562 -32.84 -7.91 0.31
CA MET A 562 -32.31 -7.43 -0.97
C MET A 562 -32.87 -8.21 -2.16
N ALA A 563 -33.25 -7.49 -3.23
CA ALA A 563 -33.69 -8.06 -4.49
C ALA A 563 -32.83 -7.51 -5.63
N PHE A 564 -32.24 -8.38 -6.44
CA PHE A 564 -31.37 -7.99 -7.54
C PHE A 564 -31.39 -9.03 -8.68
N LYS A 565 -30.82 -8.66 -9.83
CA LYS A 565 -30.79 -9.51 -11.03
C LYS A 565 -29.35 -9.90 -11.39
N PRO A 566 -28.75 -10.87 -10.69
CA PRO A 566 -27.38 -11.28 -11.01
C PRO A 566 -27.29 -11.94 -12.39
N VAL A 567 -26.11 -11.84 -12.98
CA VAL A 567 -25.75 -12.46 -14.26
C VAL A 567 -24.86 -13.67 -13.98
N ILE A 568 -25.23 -14.83 -14.53
CA ILE A 568 -24.41 -16.04 -14.53
C ILE A 568 -23.14 -15.78 -15.33
N LYS A 569 -21.99 -16.17 -14.78
CA LYS A 569 -20.69 -16.04 -15.44
C LYS A 569 -20.06 -17.41 -15.67
N VAL A 570 -19.60 -17.65 -16.91
CA VAL A 570 -18.71 -18.76 -17.30
C VAL A 570 -17.47 -18.12 -17.92
N SER A 571 -16.53 -17.64 -17.10
CA SER A 571 -15.31 -17.07 -17.65
C SER A 571 -14.44 -18.16 -18.32
N GLN A 572 -14.19 -18.01 -19.62
CA GLN A 572 -12.94 -18.48 -20.23
C GLN A 572 -11.95 -17.31 -20.24
N GLY A 573 -11.18 -17.19 -19.16
CA GLY A 573 -10.07 -16.24 -19.06
C GLY A 573 -9.32 -16.45 -17.74
N PRO A 574 -7.99 -16.21 -17.71
CA PRO A 574 -7.22 -16.33 -16.47
C PRO A 574 -7.78 -15.37 -15.42
N LEU A 575 -7.96 -15.89 -14.20
CA LEU A 575 -8.49 -15.15 -13.06
C LEU A 575 -7.58 -13.94 -12.74
N PRO A 576 -8.13 -12.77 -12.37
CA PRO A 576 -7.39 -11.82 -11.56
C PRO A 576 -7.12 -12.47 -10.19
N PRO A 577 -5.87 -12.54 -9.71
CA PRO A 577 -5.60 -13.18 -8.44
C PRO A 577 -6.35 -12.50 -7.28
N THR A 578 -6.99 -13.35 -6.46
CA THR A 578 -7.68 -12.99 -5.22
C THR A 578 -6.68 -12.76 -4.09
N PRO A 579 -6.96 -11.83 -3.15
CA PRO A 579 -6.16 -11.68 -1.95
C PRO A 579 -6.23 -12.96 -1.08
N PRO A 580 -5.22 -13.22 -0.24
CA PRO A 580 -5.09 -14.49 0.49
C PRO A 580 -6.25 -14.69 1.46
N THR A 581 -7.09 -15.68 1.19
CA THR A 581 -7.97 -16.29 2.19
C THR A 581 -7.33 -17.59 2.71
N HIS A 582 -7.69 -18.02 3.93
CA HIS A 582 -7.23 -19.24 4.62
C HIS A 582 -7.46 -20.58 3.89
N PHE A 583 -7.81 -20.58 2.60
CA PHE A 583 -8.01 -21.78 1.80
C PHE A 583 -7.25 -21.70 0.47
N PRO A 584 -6.51 -22.74 0.08
CA PRO A 584 -5.92 -22.83 -1.26
C PRO A 584 -7.05 -23.02 -2.28
N LEU A 585 -7.44 -21.95 -2.97
CA LEU A 585 -8.35 -22.05 -4.12
C LEU A 585 -7.51 -22.18 -5.39
N THR A 586 -7.76 -23.25 -6.15
CA THR A 586 -7.05 -23.63 -7.36
C THR A 586 -7.16 -22.54 -8.42
N PRO A 587 -6.04 -21.98 -8.95
CA PRO A 587 -6.05 -20.81 -9.84
C PRO A 587 -6.69 -21.01 -11.23
N ASN A 588 -7.30 -22.16 -11.52
CA ASN A 588 -7.75 -22.55 -12.86
C ASN A 588 -9.08 -23.34 -12.89
N ALA A 589 -9.94 -23.19 -11.87
CA ALA A 589 -11.26 -23.85 -11.91
C ALA A 589 -12.15 -23.21 -12.99
N LYS A 590 -12.60 -24.01 -13.97
CA LYS A 590 -13.67 -23.60 -14.90
C LYS A 590 -14.89 -23.18 -14.09
N GLU A 591 -15.47 -22.02 -14.40
CA GLU A 591 -16.68 -21.53 -13.71
C GLU A 591 -17.92 -22.30 -14.20
N ASN A 592 -18.81 -22.68 -13.28
CA ASN A 592 -20.01 -23.52 -13.51
C ASN A 592 -19.73 -24.97 -13.97
N THR A 593 -19.05 -25.73 -13.11
CA THR A 593 -18.83 -27.18 -13.28
C THR A 593 -19.84 -27.98 -12.46
N SER A 594 -19.67 -29.31 -12.44
CA SER A 594 -20.33 -30.17 -11.44
C SER A 594 -19.94 -29.83 -10.00
N GLU A 595 -18.88 -29.04 -9.78
CA GLU A 595 -18.29 -28.77 -8.46
C GLU A 595 -18.42 -27.30 -8.02
N ALA A 596 -18.87 -26.39 -8.91
CA ALA A 596 -19.01 -24.98 -8.58
C ALA A 596 -20.13 -24.29 -9.36
N LEU A 597 -20.76 -23.27 -8.75
CA LEU A 597 -21.70 -22.34 -9.40
C LEU A 597 -21.35 -20.90 -9.04
N HIS A 598 -21.19 -20.02 -10.03
CA HIS A 598 -20.83 -18.62 -9.83
C HIS A 598 -21.85 -17.66 -10.49
N TRP A 599 -22.11 -16.52 -9.84
CA TRP A 599 -22.84 -15.40 -10.44
C TRP A 599 -22.30 -14.05 -9.97
N VAL A 600 -22.60 -12.99 -10.72
CA VAL A 600 -22.20 -11.62 -10.37
C VAL A 600 -23.42 -10.72 -10.25
N GLY A 601 -23.61 -10.12 -9.07
CA GLY A 601 -24.54 -9.01 -8.85
C GLY A 601 -23.80 -7.68 -8.91
N SER A 602 -24.38 -6.65 -9.55
CA SER A 602 -23.78 -5.32 -9.57
C SER A 602 -24.82 -4.21 -9.44
N LEU A 603 -24.52 -3.24 -8.59
CA LEU A 603 -25.11 -1.92 -8.48
C LEU A 603 -24.05 -0.91 -8.95
N PRO A 604 -24.16 -0.38 -10.19
CA PRO A 604 -23.11 0.43 -10.81
C PRO A 604 -22.61 1.57 -9.93
N GLY A 605 -21.30 1.63 -9.72
CA GLY A 605 -20.63 2.68 -8.93
C GLY A 605 -20.75 2.56 -7.41
N ILE A 606 -21.53 1.60 -6.90
CA ILE A 606 -21.81 1.45 -5.46
C ILE A 606 -21.26 0.13 -4.92
N PHE A 607 -21.61 -1.00 -5.56
CA PHE A 607 -21.37 -2.33 -5.01
C PHE A 607 -21.44 -3.41 -6.11
N THR A 608 -20.41 -4.21 -6.27
CA THR A 608 -20.38 -5.39 -7.14
C THR A 608 -20.00 -6.59 -6.28
N GLY A 609 -20.69 -7.71 -6.43
CA GLY A 609 -20.44 -8.94 -5.69
C GLY A 609 -20.36 -10.14 -6.62
N ARG A 610 -19.25 -10.89 -6.56
CA ARG A 610 -19.09 -12.17 -7.26
C ARG A 610 -19.36 -13.30 -6.27
N HIS A 611 -20.55 -13.88 -6.33
CA HIS A 611 -20.97 -14.99 -5.47
C HIS A 611 -20.49 -16.32 -6.07
N GLN A 612 -19.96 -17.17 -5.21
CA GLN A 612 -19.40 -18.48 -5.54
C GLN A 612 -19.97 -19.54 -4.58
N PHE A 613 -20.38 -20.67 -5.14
CA PHE A 613 -20.79 -21.85 -4.40
C PHE A 613 -19.94 -23.02 -4.85
N TYR A 614 -19.35 -23.75 -3.91
CA TYR A 614 -18.55 -24.94 -4.18
C TYR A 614 -19.15 -26.18 -3.53
N PHE A 615 -19.17 -27.26 -4.28
CA PHE A 615 -19.65 -28.59 -3.89
C PHE A 615 -18.45 -29.55 -3.92
N LYS A 616 -17.61 -29.51 -2.89
CA LYS A 616 -16.37 -30.31 -2.85
C LYS A 616 -16.57 -31.60 -2.06
N PRO A 617 -15.90 -32.70 -2.43
CA PRO A 617 -15.81 -33.87 -1.55
C PRO A 617 -15.31 -33.45 -0.16
N SER A 618 -15.93 -34.01 0.89
CA SER A 618 -15.55 -33.72 2.27
C SER A 618 -14.29 -34.49 2.66
N ASP A 619 -13.36 -33.81 3.35
CA ASP A 619 -12.13 -34.41 3.89
C ASP A 619 -12.37 -35.18 5.21
N VAL A 620 -13.49 -34.94 5.88
CA VAL A 620 -13.79 -35.45 7.24
C VAL A 620 -14.88 -36.53 7.26
N ASN A 621 -15.89 -36.40 6.40
CA ASN A 621 -16.99 -37.33 6.20
C ASN A 621 -16.85 -38.07 4.85
N PRO A 622 -16.49 -39.37 4.85
CA PRO A 622 -16.46 -40.16 3.62
C PRO A 622 -17.82 -40.16 2.91
N GLY A 623 -17.82 -39.84 1.61
CA GLY A 623 -19.04 -39.71 0.80
C GLY A 623 -19.86 -38.45 1.06
N GLY A 624 -19.42 -37.58 1.96
CA GLY A 624 -20.02 -36.28 2.23
C GLY A 624 -19.49 -35.16 1.32
N THR A 625 -20.06 -33.97 1.51
CA THR A 625 -19.73 -32.75 0.77
C THR A 625 -19.38 -31.63 1.73
N ARG A 626 -18.23 -31.00 1.49
CA ARG A 626 -17.90 -29.69 2.05
C ARG A 626 -18.50 -28.62 1.15
N PHE A 627 -19.62 -28.05 1.58
CA PHE A 627 -20.29 -26.97 0.85
C PHE A 627 -19.72 -25.62 1.29
N ILE A 628 -19.26 -24.82 0.34
CA ILE A 628 -18.65 -23.50 0.60
C ILE A 628 -19.47 -22.45 -0.13
N GLN A 629 -19.91 -21.43 0.60
CA GLN A 629 -20.55 -20.24 0.05
C GLN A 629 -19.61 -19.04 0.27
N ALA A 630 -19.23 -18.35 -0.80
CA ALA A 630 -18.34 -17.20 -0.77
C ALA A 630 -18.83 -16.07 -1.67
N GLU A 631 -18.46 -14.83 -1.36
CA GLU A 631 -18.68 -13.68 -2.25
C GLU A 631 -17.50 -12.70 -2.16
N ASP A 632 -16.96 -12.34 -3.33
CA ASP A 632 -15.98 -11.27 -3.48
C ASP A 632 -16.71 -9.97 -3.79
N PHE A 633 -16.80 -9.08 -2.81
CA PHE A 633 -17.37 -7.74 -2.97
C PHE A 633 -16.34 -6.77 -3.50
N SER A 634 -16.72 -5.83 -4.35
CA SER A 634 -15.90 -4.71 -4.84
C SER A 634 -16.75 -3.44 -5.01
N GLY A 635 -16.13 -2.26 -5.01
CA GLY A 635 -16.81 -0.97 -5.23
C GLY A 635 -16.86 -0.03 -4.00
N LEU A 636 -17.55 1.11 -4.13
CA LEU A 636 -17.49 2.22 -3.16
C LEU A 636 -17.91 1.83 -1.72
N LEU A 637 -18.88 0.93 -1.58
CA LEU A 637 -19.42 0.50 -0.28
C LEU A 637 -18.93 -0.88 0.16
N ALA A 638 -18.02 -1.52 -0.57
CA ALA A 638 -17.58 -2.87 -0.24
C ALA A 638 -16.80 -2.95 1.08
N PHE A 639 -16.27 -1.83 1.61
CA PHE A 639 -15.71 -1.76 2.96
C PHE A 639 -16.72 -2.14 4.08
N LEU A 640 -18.03 -2.05 3.83
CA LEU A 640 -19.06 -2.52 4.77
C LEU A 640 -19.04 -4.05 4.97
N MET A 641 -18.35 -4.77 4.08
CA MET A 641 -18.13 -6.22 4.15
C MET A 641 -16.83 -6.60 4.89
N ALA A 642 -16.09 -5.62 5.42
CA ALA A 642 -14.92 -5.87 6.26
C ALA A 642 -15.30 -6.45 7.64
N PRO A 643 -14.43 -7.25 8.27
CA PRO A 643 -14.63 -7.71 9.66
C PRO A 643 -14.90 -6.53 10.62
N GLY A 644 -15.84 -6.71 11.55
CA GLY A 644 -16.22 -5.68 12.54
C GLY A 644 -17.35 -4.73 12.10
N TRP A 645 -17.82 -4.82 10.85
CA TRP A 645 -19.01 -4.11 10.41
C TRP A 645 -20.27 -4.98 10.57
N SER A 646 -21.33 -4.40 11.14
CA SER A 646 -22.61 -5.10 11.36
C SER A 646 -23.26 -5.64 10.07
N PHE A 647 -22.89 -5.08 8.92
CA PHE A 647 -23.42 -5.49 7.63
C PHE A 647 -22.85 -6.85 7.21
N ARG A 648 -21.52 -7.05 7.32
CA ARG A 648 -20.87 -8.37 7.15
C ARG A 648 -21.46 -9.45 8.05
N GLU A 649 -21.65 -9.14 9.34
CA GLU A 649 -22.16 -10.08 10.33
C GLU A 649 -23.58 -10.56 10.01
N LYS A 650 -24.46 -9.64 9.58
CA LYS A 650 -25.82 -9.98 9.13
C LYS A 650 -25.81 -10.85 7.87
N THR A 651 -24.91 -10.57 6.92
CA THR A 651 -24.75 -11.40 5.71
C THR A 651 -24.31 -12.81 6.07
N LEU A 652 -23.28 -12.96 6.92
CA LEU A 652 -22.81 -14.27 7.40
C LEU A 652 -23.91 -15.03 8.16
N ALA A 653 -24.67 -14.36 9.02
CA ALA A 653 -25.78 -14.99 9.74
C ALA A 653 -26.85 -15.54 8.77
N GLY A 654 -27.22 -14.77 7.75
CA GLY A 654 -28.18 -15.21 6.72
C GLY A 654 -27.68 -16.35 5.85
N TRP A 655 -26.38 -16.37 5.52
CA TRP A 655 -25.75 -17.47 4.79
C TRP A 655 -25.65 -18.75 5.61
N ASN A 656 -25.31 -18.64 6.90
CA ASN A 656 -25.26 -19.79 7.80
C ASN A 656 -26.64 -20.43 7.97
N GLU A 657 -27.70 -19.62 8.08
CA GLU A 657 -29.08 -20.10 8.13
C GLU A 657 -29.47 -20.84 6.84
N PHE A 658 -29.18 -20.23 5.68
CA PHE A 658 -29.44 -20.86 4.38
C PHE A 658 -28.68 -22.20 4.22
N ASN A 659 -27.40 -22.23 4.59
CA ASN A 659 -26.57 -23.43 4.53
C ASN A 659 -27.09 -24.54 5.45
N ALA A 660 -27.59 -24.18 6.64
CA ALA A 660 -28.20 -25.13 7.56
C ALA A 660 -29.53 -25.70 7.00
N ASP A 661 -30.36 -24.87 6.37
CA ASP A 661 -31.59 -25.31 5.71
C ASP A 661 -31.29 -26.26 4.54
N LEU A 662 -30.30 -25.94 3.70
CA LEU A 662 -29.83 -26.80 2.61
C LEU A 662 -29.37 -28.14 3.13
N LYS A 663 -28.49 -28.16 4.15
CA LYS A 663 -28.03 -29.40 4.79
C LYS A 663 -29.21 -30.25 5.25
N LYS A 664 -30.16 -29.64 5.96
CA LYS A 664 -31.34 -30.33 6.49
C LYS A 664 -32.21 -30.94 5.38
N GLU A 665 -32.42 -30.23 4.28
CA GLU A 665 -33.21 -30.75 3.16
C GLU A 665 -32.49 -31.87 2.40
N VAL A 666 -31.18 -31.73 2.18
CA VAL A 666 -30.36 -32.75 1.51
C VAL A 666 -30.35 -34.04 2.35
N GLU A 667 -30.08 -33.93 3.65
CA GLU A 667 -29.96 -35.09 4.55
C GLU A 667 -31.31 -35.72 4.91
N ARG A 668 -32.44 -35.07 4.59
CA ARG A 668 -33.78 -35.64 4.76
C ARG A 668 -34.11 -36.66 3.66
N ARG A 669 -33.44 -36.61 2.51
CA ARG A 669 -33.68 -37.54 1.41
C ARG A 669 -33.03 -38.89 1.77
N PRO A 670 -33.76 -40.02 1.76
CA PRO A 670 -33.11 -41.32 1.91
C PRO A 670 -32.15 -41.52 0.73
N SER A 671 -30.90 -41.88 1.07
CA SER A 671 -29.78 -42.16 0.14
C SER A 671 -30.11 -43.26 -0.86
#